data_AF-A0A5J5A2P4-F1
#
_entry.id   AF-A0A5J5A2P4-F1
#
_cell.length_a   1.000
_cell.length_b   1.000
_cell.length_c   1.000
_cell.angle_alpha   90.00
_cell.angle_beta   90.00
_cell.angle_gamma   90.00
#
_symmetry.space_group_name_H-M   'P 1'
#
loop_
_entity.id
_entity.type
_entity.pdbx_description
1 polymer ?
#
loop_
_entity_poly.entity_id
_entity_poly.type
_entity_poly.pdbx_seq_one_letter_code
_entity_poly.pdbx_strand_id
1 'polypeptide(L)'
;MSEFVINIVSTIAENLVEPILSPFDYLTNFNCNVKDLKNQVDKLESAKQTVNQSIEVAKRNAEVIQPEVQKWVKNTDEIIEEVKRLEDEIRLKKGCCCNGCFPNVVFRFRMSIVLKKKEDAVIKLQKGSKFEKVSYPPPPPGIESLSSEDFMAFESRKLTMNQIMDALKDDEVAIVGVHGMEGVGKTVMVREVGKRLKELKLFDEVVLGVVSNTPNVREIQGQIADMLGLKFNENSELGRARRLCTRMKNRKILVILDDIWERLDLEVVGIPLDQKDCKILLTTRHEHVCNSFDGPTKKIQLNALEEEESWALFSRVAGEEVNSPTFNSVAREVVRECRGLPSMPTTIGRRLKWKSLEQWEGAAQQLKKSNPMNKGKGDLEDFINQLQVAKMMEPKFTVLAAVVLVVTASVTADYVRPPPRKTLHFPWNPKKSSHPQQVHISLAGDKHMRVTWITNDGSSPSIVEYGTSPGKYSSKSQGESTSYRYMLYSSGKIHHTVIGPLEHNTVYFYRCGGQGPDFQLKTPPSEFPITFAVAGDMGQSGWTKSTLDHIDKCKYDLHLLPGDLSYADYLQHKWDTFGELVEPLASARPWMVTEGNHEEEKIPLLEDGFVSYNARWKMPFEESGSSSNLYYSFEVAGVHIIMLGSYADFDEYSDQYSWLKADLLKVDRKRTPWLLVLFHVPWYNSNEAHQGEGDEMMATMEPLLYAAGVDIVLAGHVHAYERSKRVYSGKSHPCGAVHITIGDGGNREGLAHRYKDPQPEWSVFREASFGHGELKIVNSTHAFWSWHRNDDDEPVREFETLEMRSGEGVTEYFSRVMTVANKMRIYGENMQDVKVVEKILCSLTDKFNYDVCSIEESKDIDALTVDELQSSLIVHEQKFQRCNGEEQVLKVTFEGGRSRGHGTYKGRGRGRGRADFNKATVECYRCHQLGHFRYECPSGNKEANYAELDEEEEMLLMSYVELYKARREDAWFLDSGCSNHMCGDRTMFNELDEKF
;
A
#
# COMPACT_ATOMS: atom_id res chain seq x y z
N MET A 1 15.21 -85.81 -50.59
CA MET A 1 16.05 -84.63 -50.29
C MET A 1 15.26 -83.44 -49.69
N SER A 2 13.93 -83.37 -49.80
CA SER A 2 13.14 -82.28 -49.20
C SER A 2 13.27 -82.19 -47.66
N GLU A 3 13.19 -83.32 -46.94
CA GLU A 3 13.27 -83.33 -45.47
C GLU A 3 14.64 -82.90 -44.91
N PHE A 4 15.73 -83.10 -45.67
CA PHE A 4 17.07 -82.71 -45.23
C PHE A 4 17.33 -81.20 -45.38
N VAL A 5 16.65 -80.54 -46.32
CA VAL A 5 16.73 -79.08 -46.50
C VAL A 5 15.86 -78.35 -45.48
N ILE A 6 14.67 -78.87 -45.16
CA ILE A 6 13.74 -78.24 -44.22
C ILE A 6 14.33 -78.19 -42.80
N ASN A 7 14.96 -79.26 -42.32
CA ASN A 7 15.51 -79.28 -40.96
C ASN A 7 16.73 -78.34 -40.77
N ILE A 8 17.56 -78.18 -41.80
CA ILE A 8 18.68 -77.24 -41.76
C ILE A 8 18.19 -75.78 -41.81
N VAL A 9 17.17 -75.48 -42.61
CA VAL A 9 16.59 -74.13 -42.68
C VAL A 9 15.87 -73.76 -41.38
N SER A 10 15.14 -74.68 -40.74
CA SER A 10 14.47 -74.43 -39.44
C SER A 10 15.48 -74.16 -38.33
N THR A 11 16.53 -74.99 -38.21
CA THR A 11 17.54 -74.87 -37.14
C THR A 11 18.38 -73.60 -37.27
N ILE A 12 18.63 -73.11 -38.50
CA ILE A 12 19.34 -71.85 -38.75
C ILE A 12 18.43 -70.64 -38.51
N ALA A 13 17.13 -70.75 -38.79
CA ALA A 13 16.17 -69.68 -38.52
C ALA A 13 15.97 -69.42 -37.02
N GLU A 14 16.00 -70.45 -36.17
CA GLU A 14 15.79 -70.31 -34.73
C GLU A 14 17.04 -69.82 -33.96
N ASN A 15 18.26 -70.05 -34.47
CA ASN A 15 19.50 -69.72 -33.74
C ASN A 15 20.20 -68.40 -34.17
N LEU A 16 19.63 -67.63 -35.09
CA LEU A 16 20.19 -66.33 -35.54
C LEU A 16 19.38 -65.10 -35.12
N VAL A 17 18.24 -65.28 -34.46
CA VAL A 17 17.35 -64.17 -34.08
C VAL A 17 17.75 -63.52 -32.75
N GLU A 18 18.26 -64.25 -31.75
CA GLU A 18 18.47 -63.67 -30.41
C GLU A 18 19.75 -62.82 -30.18
N PRO A 19 20.90 -63.01 -30.87
CA PRO A 19 22.07 -62.14 -30.64
C PRO A 19 22.08 -60.82 -31.42
N ILE A 20 21.25 -60.66 -32.46
CA ILE A 20 21.29 -59.49 -33.37
C ILE A 20 20.24 -58.42 -33.01
N LEU A 21 19.27 -58.73 -32.14
CA LEU A 21 18.20 -57.80 -31.76
C LEU A 21 18.63 -56.65 -30.84
N SER A 22 19.70 -56.80 -30.05
CA SER A 22 20.12 -55.79 -29.05
C SER A 22 20.34 -54.37 -29.62
N PRO A 23 21.10 -54.15 -30.72
CA PRO A 23 21.23 -52.81 -31.30
C PRO A 23 19.98 -52.34 -32.06
N PHE A 24 19.21 -53.27 -32.62
CA PHE A 24 18.01 -52.98 -33.41
C PHE A 24 16.84 -52.53 -32.53
N ASP A 25 16.67 -53.08 -31.33
CA ASP A 25 15.60 -52.69 -30.40
C ASP A 25 15.72 -51.23 -29.92
N TYR A 26 16.94 -50.74 -29.68
CA TYR A 26 17.14 -49.31 -29.34
C TYR A 26 16.76 -48.36 -30.47
N LEU A 27 16.70 -48.86 -31.71
CA LEU A 27 16.41 -48.10 -32.93
C LEU A 27 14.94 -48.13 -33.31
N THR A 28 14.29 -49.28 -33.20
CA THR A 28 12.84 -49.45 -33.43
C THR A 28 12.03 -48.82 -32.30
N ASN A 29 12.46 -48.99 -31.04
CA ASN A 29 11.75 -48.52 -29.85
C ASN A 29 12.14 -47.11 -29.37
N PHE A 30 12.88 -46.32 -30.16
CA PHE A 30 13.29 -44.96 -29.76
C PHE A 30 12.11 -44.07 -29.31
N ASN A 31 10.99 -44.08 -30.05
CA ASN A 31 9.80 -43.31 -29.67
C ASN A 31 9.10 -43.88 -28.42
N CYS A 32 9.21 -45.19 -28.16
CA CYS A 32 8.72 -45.82 -26.94
C CYS A 32 9.55 -45.36 -25.74
N ASN A 33 10.88 -45.37 -25.85
CA ASN A 33 11.80 -44.90 -24.81
C ASN A 33 11.59 -43.43 -24.44
N VAL A 34 11.27 -42.56 -25.40
CA VAL A 34 10.85 -41.16 -25.13
C VAL A 34 9.54 -41.13 -24.33
N LYS A 35 8.54 -41.92 -24.74
CA LYS A 35 7.23 -41.98 -24.07
C LYS A 35 7.35 -42.53 -22.64
N ASP A 36 8.17 -43.56 -22.44
CA ASP A 36 8.40 -44.18 -21.14
C ASP A 36 9.08 -43.21 -20.16
N LEU A 37 10.16 -42.55 -20.59
CA LEU A 37 10.81 -41.51 -19.80
C LEU A 37 9.82 -40.41 -19.39
N LYS A 38 9.00 -39.93 -20.32
CA LYS A 38 7.96 -38.92 -20.04
C LYS A 38 6.96 -39.41 -18.98
N ASN A 39 6.41 -40.63 -19.15
CA ASN A 39 5.51 -41.24 -18.16
C ASN A 39 6.16 -41.38 -16.76
N GLN A 40 7.49 -41.50 -16.66
CA GLN A 40 8.20 -41.52 -15.37
C GLN A 40 8.42 -40.12 -14.81
N VAL A 41 8.66 -39.11 -15.67
CA VAL A 41 8.75 -37.70 -15.24
C VAL A 41 7.40 -37.21 -14.72
N ASP A 42 6.29 -37.50 -15.40
CA ASP A 42 4.93 -37.12 -14.96
C ASP A 42 4.61 -37.66 -13.54
N LYS A 43 5.05 -38.90 -13.24
CA LYS A 43 4.93 -39.50 -11.90
C LYS A 43 5.84 -38.83 -10.87
N LEU A 44 7.04 -38.41 -11.26
CA LEU A 44 7.98 -37.71 -10.38
C LEU A 44 7.49 -36.28 -10.08
N GLU A 45 6.96 -35.56 -11.07
CA GLU A 45 6.30 -34.26 -10.89
C GLU A 45 5.09 -34.38 -9.93
N SER A 46 4.26 -35.43 -10.10
CA SER A 46 3.14 -35.72 -9.19
C SER A 46 3.61 -35.97 -7.75
N ALA A 47 4.68 -36.75 -7.55
CA ALA A 47 5.26 -36.99 -6.23
C ALA A 47 5.86 -35.70 -5.62
N LYS A 48 6.51 -34.86 -6.45
CA LYS A 48 7.06 -33.56 -6.04
C LYS A 48 5.97 -32.61 -5.56
N GLN A 49 4.82 -32.56 -6.24
CA GLN A 49 3.67 -31.76 -5.80
C GLN A 49 3.19 -32.15 -4.39
N THR A 50 3.07 -33.45 -4.10
CA THR A 50 2.68 -33.95 -2.77
C THR A 50 3.68 -33.57 -1.67
N VAL A 51 4.98 -33.65 -1.95
CA VAL A 51 6.03 -33.23 -1.01
C VAL A 51 5.98 -31.71 -0.80
N ASN A 52 5.82 -30.92 -1.87
CA ASN A 52 5.70 -29.47 -1.80
C ASN A 52 4.47 -29.03 -1.00
N GLN A 53 3.30 -29.68 -1.16
CA GLN A 53 2.13 -29.39 -0.32
C GLN A 53 2.42 -29.59 1.17
N SER A 54 3.15 -30.67 1.51
CA SER A 54 3.57 -30.93 2.90
C SER A 54 4.55 -29.86 3.41
N ILE A 55 5.46 -29.38 2.56
CA ILE A 55 6.37 -28.25 2.87
C ILE A 55 5.59 -26.95 3.13
N GLU A 56 4.58 -26.64 2.32
CA GLU A 56 3.75 -25.43 2.51
C GLU A 56 2.90 -25.50 3.79
N VAL A 57 2.40 -26.68 4.16
CA VAL A 57 1.75 -26.87 5.47
C VAL A 57 2.73 -26.64 6.62
N ALA A 58 3.96 -27.19 6.52
CA ALA A 58 5.00 -26.98 7.52
C ALA A 58 5.39 -25.49 7.66
N LYS A 59 5.58 -24.77 6.54
CA LYS A 59 5.86 -23.31 6.55
C LYS A 59 4.75 -22.51 7.21
N ARG A 60 3.48 -22.81 6.94
CA ARG A 60 2.32 -22.14 7.59
C ARG A 60 2.29 -22.36 9.10
N ASN A 61 2.78 -23.50 9.56
CA ASN A 61 2.95 -23.83 10.97
C ASN A 61 4.28 -23.32 11.56
N ALA A 62 5.00 -22.45 10.83
CA ALA A 62 6.33 -21.94 11.15
C ALA A 62 7.40 -23.03 11.40
N GLU A 63 7.20 -24.26 10.89
CA GLU A 63 8.13 -25.37 11.09
C GLU A 63 9.33 -25.33 10.13
N VAL A 64 10.49 -25.78 10.63
CA VAL A 64 11.73 -25.88 9.86
C VAL A 64 11.69 -27.16 9.01
N ILE A 65 11.93 -27.03 7.70
CA ILE A 65 11.95 -28.15 6.76
C ILE A 65 13.24 -28.97 6.90
N GLN A 66 13.15 -30.29 6.80
CA GLN A 66 14.32 -31.15 6.90
C GLN A 66 15.27 -30.97 5.68
N PRO A 67 16.61 -30.91 5.88
CA PRO A 67 17.57 -30.72 4.79
C PRO A 67 17.51 -31.79 3.69
N GLU A 68 17.18 -33.04 4.06
CA GLU A 68 17.06 -34.15 3.10
C GLU A 68 15.89 -33.95 2.13
N VAL A 69 14.77 -33.40 2.61
CA VAL A 69 13.60 -33.06 1.80
C VAL A 69 13.94 -31.93 0.82
N GLN A 70 14.59 -30.86 1.30
CA GLN A 70 15.05 -29.76 0.45
C GLN A 70 16.01 -30.24 -0.65
N LYS A 71 16.96 -31.11 -0.30
CA LYS A 71 17.90 -31.73 -1.24
C LYS A 71 17.19 -32.62 -2.27
N TRP A 72 16.19 -33.38 -1.86
CA TRP A 72 15.40 -34.21 -2.78
C TRP A 72 14.58 -33.36 -3.76
N VAL A 73 13.94 -32.29 -3.29
CA VAL A 73 13.21 -31.34 -4.15
C VAL A 73 14.15 -30.72 -5.19
N LYS A 74 15.33 -30.23 -4.75
CA LYS A 74 16.34 -29.66 -5.66
C LYS A 74 16.82 -30.66 -6.72
N ASN A 75 17.22 -31.87 -6.33
CA ASN A 75 17.65 -32.91 -7.27
C ASN A 75 16.53 -33.30 -8.25
N THR A 76 15.27 -33.19 -7.82
CA THR A 76 14.09 -33.46 -8.63
C THR A 76 13.85 -32.36 -9.66
N ASP A 77 14.04 -31.08 -9.31
CA ASP A 77 14.02 -29.98 -10.28
C ASP A 77 15.12 -30.11 -11.34
N GLU A 78 16.36 -30.39 -10.90
CA GLU A 78 17.51 -30.57 -11.81
C GLU A 78 17.25 -31.68 -12.85
N ILE A 79 16.75 -32.87 -12.44
CA ILE A 79 16.49 -33.96 -13.39
C ILE A 79 15.32 -33.65 -14.35
N ILE A 80 14.29 -32.95 -13.88
CA ILE A 80 13.13 -32.56 -14.70
C ILE A 80 13.58 -31.59 -15.78
N GLU A 81 14.41 -30.61 -15.42
CA GLU A 81 14.96 -29.64 -16.37
C GLU A 81 15.88 -30.30 -17.39
N GLU A 82 16.78 -31.20 -16.96
CA GLU A 82 17.64 -31.97 -17.86
C GLU A 82 16.84 -32.83 -18.87
N VAL A 83 15.71 -33.42 -18.45
CA VAL A 83 14.85 -34.17 -19.37
C VAL A 83 14.13 -33.24 -20.35
N LYS A 84 13.66 -32.07 -19.92
CA LYS A 84 13.04 -31.06 -20.82
C LYS A 84 14.02 -30.62 -21.91
N ARG A 85 15.27 -30.28 -21.55
CA ARG A 85 16.33 -29.95 -22.52
C ARG A 85 16.60 -31.11 -23.50
N LEU A 86 16.53 -32.36 -23.05
CA LEU A 86 16.70 -33.56 -23.89
C LEU A 86 15.51 -33.78 -24.85
N GLU A 87 14.27 -33.53 -24.41
CA GLU A 87 13.09 -33.55 -25.29
C GLU A 87 13.22 -32.50 -26.42
N ASP A 88 13.69 -31.30 -26.10
CA ASP A 88 13.91 -30.23 -27.08
C ASP A 88 15.04 -30.55 -28.07
N GLU A 89 16.16 -31.14 -27.64
CA GLU A 89 17.22 -31.59 -28.57
C GLU A 89 16.70 -32.65 -29.56
N ILE A 90 15.86 -33.58 -29.08
CA ILE A 90 15.21 -34.61 -29.90
C ILE A 90 14.19 -33.98 -30.87
N ARG A 91 13.48 -32.91 -30.45
CA ARG A 91 12.52 -32.17 -31.27
C ARG A 91 13.21 -31.39 -32.39
N LEU A 92 14.25 -30.61 -32.07
CA LEU A 92 14.99 -29.79 -33.03
C LEU A 92 15.59 -30.65 -34.15
N LYS A 93 16.17 -31.81 -33.82
CA LYS A 93 16.79 -32.72 -34.79
C LYS A 93 15.79 -33.56 -35.62
N LYS A 94 14.48 -33.47 -35.35
CA LYS A 94 13.43 -33.95 -36.28
C LYS A 94 13.11 -32.94 -37.40
N GLY A 95 13.51 -31.68 -37.28
CA GLY A 95 13.11 -30.59 -38.18
C GLY A 95 13.94 -30.38 -39.44
N CYS A 96 15.08 -31.06 -39.60
CA CYS A 96 15.99 -30.85 -40.74
C CYS A 96 15.98 -32.06 -41.70
N CYS A 97 15.25 -31.95 -42.81
CA CYS A 97 15.23 -32.92 -43.91
C CYS A 97 15.00 -32.20 -45.26
N CYS A 98 16.01 -31.49 -45.75
CA CYS A 98 16.05 -30.99 -47.13
C CYS A 98 17.12 -31.77 -47.91
N ASN A 99 16.74 -32.31 -49.07
CA ASN A 99 17.49 -33.23 -49.94
C ASN A 99 17.79 -34.61 -49.31
N GLY A 100 17.26 -35.65 -49.94
CA GLY A 100 17.12 -36.98 -49.34
C GLY A 100 18.43 -37.69 -48.99
N CYS A 101 18.60 -37.96 -47.69
CA CYS A 101 19.47 -39.00 -47.15
C CYS A 101 18.85 -39.53 -45.84
N PHE A 102 19.18 -40.77 -45.49
CA PHE A 102 18.54 -41.61 -44.46
C PHE A 102 18.23 -40.94 -43.10
N PRO A 103 17.17 -41.37 -42.39
CA PRO A 103 16.97 -40.98 -40.99
C PRO A 103 18.21 -41.36 -40.18
N ASN A 104 18.74 -40.43 -39.39
CA ASN A 104 20.05 -40.61 -38.74
C ASN A 104 20.00 -41.67 -37.62
N VAL A 105 20.21 -42.93 -38.02
CA VAL A 105 20.25 -44.15 -37.19
C VAL A 105 21.20 -43.96 -36.00
N VAL A 106 22.40 -43.44 -36.26
CA VAL A 106 23.42 -43.22 -35.23
C VAL A 106 22.96 -42.24 -34.15
N PHE A 107 22.28 -41.16 -34.54
CA PHE A 107 21.69 -40.21 -33.58
C PHE A 107 20.60 -40.87 -32.72
N ARG A 108 19.65 -41.60 -33.33
CA ARG A 108 18.58 -42.28 -32.58
C ARG A 108 19.14 -43.30 -31.60
N PHE A 109 20.10 -44.13 -32.03
CA PHE A 109 20.76 -45.11 -31.15
C PHE A 109 21.45 -44.44 -29.96
N ARG A 110 22.25 -43.39 -30.20
CA ARG A 110 22.94 -42.62 -29.15
C ARG A 110 21.97 -42.00 -28.15
N MET A 111 20.86 -41.42 -28.64
CA MET A 111 19.84 -40.81 -27.77
C MET A 111 19.02 -41.84 -27.00
N SER A 112 18.74 -43.02 -27.57
CA SER A 112 18.07 -44.13 -26.88
C SER A 112 18.81 -44.56 -25.60
N ILE A 113 20.15 -44.57 -25.63
CA ILE A 113 21.00 -44.84 -24.45
C ILE A 113 20.90 -43.71 -23.41
N VAL A 114 20.86 -42.44 -23.84
CA VAL A 114 20.74 -41.29 -22.93
C VAL A 114 19.37 -41.27 -22.24
N LEU A 115 18.30 -41.54 -22.99
CA LEU A 115 16.93 -41.62 -22.49
C LEU A 115 16.80 -42.67 -21.37
N LYS A 116 17.28 -43.90 -21.58
CA LYS A 116 17.23 -44.96 -20.55
C LYS A 116 18.05 -44.60 -19.30
N LYS A 117 19.23 -43.98 -19.45
CA LYS A 117 20.01 -43.48 -18.30
C LYS A 117 19.28 -42.39 -17.49
N LYS A 118 18.53 -41.51 -18.15
CA LYS A 118 17.69 -40.51 -17.46
C LYS A 118 16.46 -41.16 -16.82
N GLU A 119 15.88 -42.19 -17.44
CA GLU A 119 14.75 -42.95 -16.89
C GLU A 119 15.14 -43.63 -15.56
N ASP A 120 16.30 -44.28 -15.51
CA ASP A 120 16.84 -44.88 -14.27
C ASP A 120 17.05 -43.85 -13.16
N ALA A 121 17.52 -42.64 -13.51
CA ALA A 121 17.72 -41.54 -12.56
C ALA A 121 16.39 -41.00 -12.01
N VAL A 122 15.40 -40.82 -12.87
CA VAL A 122 14.02 -40.43 -12.50
C VAL A 122 13.39 -41.48 -11.59
N ILE A 123 13.49 -42.77 -11.92
CA ILE A 123 12.99 -43.89 -11.10
C ILE A 123 13.70 -43.93 -9.72
N LYS A 124 14.99 -43.62 -9.66
CA LYS A 124 15.73 -43.52 -8.39
C LYS A 124 15.20 -42.37 -7.52
N LEU A 125 14.90 -41.21 -8.09
CA LEU A 125 14.33 -40.07 -7.37
C LEU A 125 12.89 -40.33 -6.92
N GLN A 126 12.05 -40.98 -7.74
CA GLN A 126 10.71 -41.43 -7.34
C GLN A 126 10.76 -42.30 -6.08
N LYS A 127 11.70 -43.25 -5.98
CA LYS A 127 11.87 -44.10 -4.79
C LYS A 127 12.23 -43.30 -3.52
N GLY A 128 12.88 -42.15 -3.67
CA GLY A 128 13.23 -41.23 -2.57
C GLY A 128 12.12 -40.26 -2.15
N SER A 129 10.95 -40.27 -2.79
CA SER A 129 9.85 -39.33 -2.51
C SER A 129 9.09 -39.56 -1.20
N LYS A 130 9.37 -40.66 -0.49
CA LYS A 130 8.61 -41.10 0.70
C LYS A 130 9.27 -40.63 1.99
N PHE A 131 8.81 -39.49 2.51
CA PHE A 131 9.23 -38.95 3.81
C PHE A 131 8.16 -39.25 4.88
N GLU A 132 8.58 -39.78 6.03
CA GLU A 132 7.68 -40.01 7.17
C GLU A 132 7.33 -38.70 7.89
N LYS A 133 8.26 -37.76 7.92
CA LYS A 133 8.05 -36.39 8.40
C LYS A 133 8.87 -35.42 7.56
N VAL A 134 8.29 -34.28 7.17
CA VAL A 134 8.99 -33.28 6.32
C VAL A 134 9.66 -32.15 7.09
N SER A 135 9.32 -31.98 8.38
CA SER A 135 9.61 -30.77 9.15
C SER A 135 9.72 -31.02 10.66
N TYR A 136 10.13 -29.99 11.40
CA TYR A 136 10.13 -29.97 12.86
C TYR A 136 9.86 -28.55 13.40
N PRO A 137 9.19 -28.40 14.56
CA PRO A 137 8.97 -27.08 15.16
C PRO A 137 10.30 -26.37 15.50
N PRO A 138 10.40 -25.04 15.30
CA PRO A 138 11.56 -24.27 15.74
C PRO A 138 11.59 -24.21 17.28
N PRO A 139 12.78 -23.96 17.88
CA PRO A 139 12.84 -23.54 19.27
C PRO A 139 12.14 -22.18 19.46
N PRO A 140 11.52 -21.90 20.62
CA PRO A 140 10.94 -20.59 20.91
C PRO A 140 11.97 -19.45 20.82
N PRO A 141 11.54 -18.20 20.52
CA PRO A 141 12.45 -17.06 20.46
C PRO A 141 13.18 -16.83 21.79
N GLY A 142 14.51 -16.77 21.75
CA GLY A 142 15.34 -16.48 22.91
C GLY A 142 15.37 -14.98 23.25
N ILE A 143 16.12 -14.60 24.30
CA ILE A 143 16.26 -13.20 24.74
C ILE A 143 16.79 -12.24 23.63
N GLU A 144 17.41 -12.81 22.60
CA GLU A 144 17.90 -12.16 21.38
C GLU A 144 16.77 -11.48 20.56
N SER A 145 15.52 -11.94 20.67
CA SER A 145 14.38 -11.39 19.93
C SER A 145 13.73 -10.18 20.60
N LEU A 146 14.18 -9.75 21.78
CA LEU A 146 13.68 -8.55 22.44
C LEU A 146 14.33 -7.30 21.80
N SER A 147 13.50 -6.31 21.46
CA SER A 147 13.97 -5.08 20.83
C SER A 147 14.92 -4.31 21.77
N SER A 148 15.97 -3.74 21.18
CA SER A 148 17.10 -3.11 21.88
C SER A 148 17.02 -1.59 21.89
N GLU A 149 15.98 -1.02 21.28
CA GLU A 149 15.86 0.40 20.92
C GLU A 149 15.81 1.33 22.15
N ASP A 150 15.38 0.80 23.30
CA ASP A 150 15.32 1.52 24.57
C ASP A 150 16.65 1.58 25.35
N PHE A 151 17.68 0.79 24.99
CA PHE A 151 18.95 0.81 25.76
C PHE A 151 19.81 2.03 25.42
N MET A 152 19.97 2.91 26.40
CA MET A 152 20.74 4.16 26.26
C MET A 152 22.17 3.97 26.76
N ALA A 153 23.12 3.91 25.83
CA ALA A 153 24.53 3.64 26.09
C ALA A 153 25.32 4.84 26.65
N PHE A 154 24.81 5.45 27.73
CA PHE A 154 25.52 6.47 28.51
C PHE A 154 26.70 5.86 29.29
N GLU A 155 27.70 6.67 29.68
CA GLU A 155 28.91 6.17 30.34
C GLU A 155 28.61 5.61 31.75
N SER A 156 27.71 6.25 32.51
CA SER A 156 27.25 5.71 33.80
C SER A 156 26.64 4.31 33.64
N ARG A 157 25.91 4.09 32.54
CA ARG A 157 25.22 2.83 32.22
C ARG A 157 26.16 1.77 31.67
N LYS A 158 27.15 2.15 30.85
CA LYS A 158 28.26 1.27 30.45
C LYS A 158 29.06 0.78 31.66
N LEU A 159 29.39 1.67 32.60
CA LEU A 159 30.12 1.32 33.81
C LEU A 159 29.34 0.30 34.66
N THR A 160 28.06 0.55 34.95
CA THR A 160 27.23 -0.40 35.71
C THR A 160 27.04 -1.73 34.97
N MET A 161 26.84 -1.70 33.65
CA MET A 161 26.76 -2.91 32.82
C MET A 161 28.04 -3.75 32.92
N ASN A 162 29.22 -3.12 32.82
CA ASN A 162 30.50 -3.82 32.99
C ASN A 162 30.63 -4.43 34.38
N GLN A 163 30.25 -3.71 35.45
CA GLN A 163 30.24 -4.25 36.82
C GLN A 163 29.32 -5.48 36.96
N ILE A 164 28.15 -5.48 36.30
CA ILE A 164 27.24 -6.64 36.27
C ILE A 164 27.88 -7.80 35.50
N MET A 165 28.44 -7.54 34.31
CA MET A 165 29.08 -8.57 33.48
C MET A 165 30.31 -9.18 34.15
N ASP A 166 31.10 -8.39 34.88
CA ASP A 166 32.27 -8.89 35.61
C ASP A 166 31.86 -9.67 36.86
N ALA A 167 30.82 -9.24 37.58
CA ALA A 167 30.23 -10.01 38.67
C ALA A 167 29.63 -11.36 38.21
N LEU A 168 29.08 -11.43 36.99
CA LEU A 168 28.56 -12.68 36.41
C LEU A 168 29.66 -13.62 35.87
N LYS A 169 30.89 -13.11 35.66
CA LYS A 169 32.08 -13.91 35.33
C LYS A 169 32.82 -14.42 36.57
N ASP A 170 32.56 -13.85 37.74
CA ASP A 170 33.19 -14.25 39.00
C ASP A 170 32.61 -15.58 39.49
N ASP A 171 33.44 -16.62 39.58
CA ASP A 171 33.04 -17.95 40.04
C ASP A 171 32.59 -18.00 41.50
N GLU A 172 32.96 -16.99 42.30
CA GLU A 172 32.59 -16.89 43.73
C GLU A 172 31.28 -16.11 43.94
N VAL A 173 30.66 -15.56 42.88
CA VAL A 173 29.36 -14.87 42.92
C VAL A 173 28.29 -15.75 42.28
N ALA A 174 27.30 -16.21 43.05
CA ALA A 174 26.17 -16.99 42.52
C ALA A 174 25.03 -16.08 42.02
N ILE A 175 24.79 -14.97 42.73
CA ILE A 175 23.65 -14.08 42.50
C ILE A 175 24.15 -12.64 42.32
N VAL A 176 23.66 -11.95 41.30
CA VAL A 176 23.88 -10.51 41.08
C VAL A 176 22.55 -9.77 41.23
N GLY A 177 22.44 -8.94 42.26
CA GLY A 177 21.25 -8.17 42.57
C GLY A 177 21.38 -6.71 42.16
N VAL A 178 20.64 -6.29 41.14
CA VAL A 178 20.58 -4.91 40.65
C VAL A 178 19.44 -4.17 41.34
N HIS A 179 19.77 -3.25 42.25
CA HIS A 179 18.79 -2.48 43.02
C HIS A 179 18.83 -0.98 42.67
N GLY A 180 17.74 -0.27 42.93
CA GLY A 180 17.64 1.17 42.66
C GLY A 180 16.19 1.65 42.58
N MET A 181 15.98 2.95 42.46
CA MET A 181 14.65 3.57 42.40
C MET A 181 13.74 3.03 41.29
N GLU A 182 12.44 3.28 41.42
CA GLU A 182 11.49 3.14 40.31
C GLU A 182 11.86 4.09 39.16
N GLY A 183 11.54 3.72 37.92
CA GLY A 183 11.85 4.53 36.73
C GLY A 183 13.33 4.60 36.32
N VAL A 184 14.27 4.09 37.15
CA VAL A 184 15.73 4.23 36.90
C VAL A 184 16.28 3.36 35.75
N GLY A 185 15.49 2.41 35.22
CA GLY A 185 15.85 1.58 34.05
C GLY A 185 16.45 0.19 34.33
N LYS A 186 16.16 -0.43 35.49
CA LYS A 186 16.71 -1.75 35.88
C LYS A 186 16.37 -2.88 34.89
N THR A 187 15.10 -3.02 34.51
CA THR A 187 14.61 -4.00 33.53
C THR A 187 15.37 -3.92 32.20
N VAL A 188 15.54 -2.70 31.68
CA VAL A 188 16.26 -2.44 30.42
C VAL A 188 17.74 -2.83 30.55
N MET A 189 18.37 -2.52 31.69
CA MET A 189 19.76 -2.91 31.98
C MET A 189 19.97 -4.43 31.99
N VAL A 190 19.12 -5.20 32.69
CA VAL A 190 19.33 -6.66 32.78
C VAL A 190 19.00 -7.40 31.49
N ARG A 191 18.03 -6.92 30.69
CA ARG A 191 17.74 -7.47 29.36
C ARG A 191 18.92 -7.29 28.42
N GLU A 192 19.51 -6.09 28.37
CA GLU A 192 20.70 -5.81 27.56
C GLU A 192 21.92 -6.64 28.01
N VAL A 193 22.16 -6.75 29.32
CA VAL A 193 23.20 -7.64 29.88
C VAL A 193 22.98 -9.08 29.43
N GLY A 194 21.75 -9.60 29.56
CA GLY A 194 21.40 -10.96 29.17
C GLY A 194 21.67 -11.24 27.68
N LYS A 195 21.25 -10.31 26.81
CA LYS A 195 21.50 -10.37 25.37
C LYS A 195 23.00 -10.41 25.06
N ARG A 196 23.80 -9.47 25.59
CA ARG A 196 25.26 -9.43 25.36
C ARG A 196 25.97 -10.68 25.86
N LEU A 197 25.55 -11.25 27.00
CA LEU A 197 26.16 -12.46 27.55
C LEU A 197 25.86 -13.71 26.70
N LYS A 198 24.69 -13.76 26.05
CA LYS A 198 24.33 -14.79 25.05
C LYS A 198 25.13 -14.60 23.75
N GLU A 199 25.22 -13.37 23.23
CA GLU A 199 26.02 -13.03 22.04
C GLU A 199 27.51 -13.37 22.21
N LEU A 200 28.09 -13.05 23.37
CA LEU A 200 29.46 -13.38 23.75
C LEU A 200 29.65 -14.87 24.09
N LYS A 201 28.59 -15.69 24.07
CA LYS A 201 28.58 -17.13 24.39
C LYS A 201 29.19 -17.44 25.76
N LEU A 202 29.01 -16.54 26.73
CA LEU A 202 29.47 -16.72 28.10
C LEU A 202 28.59 -17.69 28.89
N PHE A 203 27.35 -17.87 28.44
CA PHE A 203 26.38 -18.87 28.89
C PHE A 203 25.80 -19.60 27.67
N ASP A 204 25.53 -20.89 27.80
CA ASP A 204 24.86 -21.71 26.78
C ASP A 204 23.43 -21.21 26.56
N GLU A 205 22.73 -20.85 27.64
CA GLU A 205 21.36 -20.33 27.63
C GLU A 205 21.19 -19.12 28.56
N VAL A 206 20.31 -18.21 28.16
CA VAL A 206 19.87 -17.07 28.98
C VAL A 206 18.35 -17.05 28.99
N VAL A 207 17.77 -17.12 30.18
CA VAL A 207 16.31 -17.20 30.40
C VAL A 207 15.84 -16.04 31.25
N LEU A 208 14.60 -15.59 31.02
CA LEU A 208 13.98 -14.45 31.70
C LEU A 208 12.66 -14.88 32.32
N GLY A 209 12.49 -14.63 33.61
CA GLY A 209 11.21 -14.69 34.31
C GLY A 209 10.87 -13.30 34.85
N VAL A 210 9.67 -12.79 34.53
CA VAL A 210 9.13 -11.58 35.15
C VAL A 210 8.35 -12.00 36.39
N VAL A 211 8.68 -11.39 37.52
CA VAL A 211 8.07 -11.68 38.82
C VAL A 211 6.98 -10.64 39.08
N SER A 212 5.74 -11.11 39.28
CA SER A 212 4.63 -10.28 39.72
C SER A 212 4.83 -9.82 41.18
N ASN A 213 4.23 -8.69 41.54
CA ASN A 213 4.18 -8.19 42.93
C ASN A 213 3.66 -9.24 43.94
N THR A 214 2.81 -10.16 43.50
CA THR A 214 2.46 -11.41 44.17
C THR A 214 3.02 -12.60 43.38
N PRO A 215 4.16 -13.20 43.78
CA PRO A 215 4.86 -14.18 42.94
C PRO A 215 4.07 -15.47 42.67
N ASN A 216 3.85 -15.77 41.38
CA ASN A 216 3.21 -17.00 40.93
C ASN A 216 4.24 -18.02 40.44
N VAL A 217 4.61 -18.97 41.31
CA VAL A 217 5.62 -20.01 41.02
C VAL A 217 5.29 -20.78 39.74
N ARG A 218 4.02 -21.17 39.56
CA ARG A 218 3.54 -21.93 38.40
C ARG A 218 3.75 -21.20 37.07
N GLU A 219 3.66 -19.88 37.10
CA GLU A 219 3.84 -18.99 35.95
C GLU A 219 5.32 -18.74 35.66
N ILE A 220 6.11 -18.41 36.68
CA ILE A 220 7.58 -18.25 36.58
C ILE A 220 8.22 -19.54 36.02
N GLN A 221 7.80 -20.71 36.51
CA GLN A 221 8.21 -22.00 35.96
C GLN A 221 7.83 -22.17 34.48
N GLY A 222 6.73 -21.57 34.02
CA GLY A 222 6.28 -21.62 32.64
C GLY A 222 7.19 -20.81 31.74
N GLN A 223 7.33 -19.51 32.03
CA GLN A 223 8.18 -18.57 31.31
C GLN A 223 9.62 -19.11 31.13
N ILE A 224 10.22 -19.63 32.20
CA ILE A 224 11.57 -20.21 32.14
C ILE A 224 11.61 -21.49 31.29
N ALA A 225 10.60 -22.36 31.37
CA ALA A 225 10.58 -23.62 30.64
C ALA A 225 10.37 -23.41 29.13
N ASP A 226 9.53 -22.45 28.75
CA ASP A 226 9.31 -22.08 27.34
C ASP A 226 10.62 -21.61 26.71
N MET A 227 11.39 -20.73 27.39
CA MET A 227 12.71 -20.29 26.93
C MET A 227 13.77 -21.42 26.91
N LEU A 228 13.60 -22.50 27.66
CA LEU A 228 14.47 -23.69 27.62
C LEU A 228 14.01 -24.77 26.61
N GLY A 229 12.91 -24.54 25.89
CA GLY A 229 12.27 -25.54 25.03
C GLY A 229 11.75 -26.76 25.79
N LEU A 230 11.43 -26.60 27.08
CA LEU A 230 11.04 -27.68 27.99
C LEU A 230 9.51 -27.75 28.12
N LYS A 231 8.91 -28.87 27.74
CA LYS A 231 7.50 -29.15 28.05
C LYS A 231 7.38 -29.93 29.36
N PHE A 232 6.52 -29.47 30.26
CA PHE A 232 6.15 -30.21 31.47
C PHE A 232 5.08 -31.24 31.17
N ASN A 233 5.24 -32.44 31.73
CA ASN A 233 4.17 -33.45 31.83
C ASN A 233 3.62 -33.52 33.27
N GLU A 234 4.25 -32.82 34.20
CA GLU A 234 3.96 -32.78 35.63
C GLU A 234 2.97 -31.66 35.96
N ASN A 235 1.84 -32.01 36.59
CA ASN A 235 0.81 -31.03 36.97
C ASN A 235 1.09 -30.26 38.28
N SER A 236 2.01 -30.75 39.13
CA SER A 236 2.35 -30.14 40.42
C SER A 236 3.60 -29.27 40.33
N GLU A 237 3.61 -28.15 41.06
CA GLU A 237 4.73 -27.20 41.09
C GLU A 237 6.05 -27.87 41.53
N LEU A 238 6.00 -28.78 42.51
CA LEU A 238 7.17 -29.58 42.92
C LEU A 238 7.67 -30.54 41.82
N GLY A 239 6.75 -31.12 41.03
CA GLY A 239 7.12 -31.97 39.90
C GLY A 239 7.80 -31.17 38.78
N ARG A 240 7.25 -29.98 38.49
CA ARG A 240 7.81 -29.02 37.55
C ARG A 240 9.16 -28.48 38.01
N ALA A 241 9.31 -28.10 39.28
CA ALA A 241 10.58 -27.65 39.87
C ALA A 241 11.70 -28.69 39.70
N ARG A 242 11.42 -29.96 40.01
CA ARG A 242 12.37 -31.08 39.81
C ARG A 242 12.74 -31.28 38.34
N ARG A 243 11.77 -31.18 37.43
CA ARG A 243 11.99 -31.27 35.98
C ARG A 243 12.85 -30.10 35.46
N LEU A 244 12.58 -28.88 35.93
CA LEU A 244 13.30 -27.66 35.57
C LEU A 244 14.76 -27.73 36.07
N CYS A 245 14.96 -28.03 37.35
CA CYS A 245 16.28 -28.25 37.96
C CYS A 245 17.07 -29.31 37.16
N THR A 246 16.45 -30.41 36.77
CA THR A 246 17.09 -31.47 35.97
C THR A 246 17.48 -30.99 34.56
N ARG A 247 16.71 -30.10 33.94
CA ARG A 247 17.01 -29.48 32.63
C ARG A 247 18.12 -28.43 32.70
N MET A 248 18.31 -27.82 33.87
CA MET A 248 19.36 -26.83 34.13
C MET A 248 20.70 -27.44 34.55
N LYS A 249 20.68 -28.64 35.17
CA LYS A 249 21.89 -29.30 35.68
C LYS A 249 22.97 -29.50 34.61
N ASN A 250 24.21 -29.20 35.00
CA ASN A 250 25.44 -29.40 34.21
C ASN A 250 25.43 -28.64 32.87
N ARG A 251 24.83 -27.45 32.85
CA ARG A 251 24.80 -26.52 31.71
C ARG A 251 25.07 -25.11 32.20
N LYS A 252 25.68 -24.28 31.35
CA LYS A 252 26.00 -22.91 31.73
C LYS A 252 24.83 -21.99 31.43
N ILE A 253 24.02 -21.67 32.45
CA ILE A 253 22.73 -20.97 32.28
C ILE A 253 22.67 -19.71 33.16
N LEU A 254 22.32 -18.60 32.54
CA LEU A 254 21.96 -17.36 33.25
C LEU A 254 20.44 -17.28 33.40
N VAL A 255 19.96 -17.19 34.65
CA VAL A 255 18.54 -16.97 34.97
C VAL A 255 18.34 -15.51 35.38
N ILE A 256 17.54 -14.77 34.61
CA ILE A 256 17.19 -13.39 34.88
C ILE A 256 15.81 -13.36 35.54
N LEU A 257 15.70 -12.73 36.72
CA LEU A 257 14.45 -12.58 37.47
C LEU A 257 14.14 -11.08 37.65
N ASP A 258 13.19 -10.56 36.87
CA ASP A 258 12.90 -9.13 36.79
C ASP A 258 11.73 -8.71 37.69
N ASP A 259 11.87 -7.54 38.32
CA ASP A 259 10.98 -6.89 39.27
C ASP A 259 10.62 -7.75 40.51
N ILE A 260 11.61 -8.16 41.29
CA ILE A 260 11.39 -8.86 42.57
C ILE A 260 11.04 -7.85 43.68
N TRP A 261 9.83 -7.98 44.26
CA TRP A 261 9.33 -7.15 45.37
C TRP A 261 9.67 -7.72 46.75
N GLU A 262 9.53 -9.04 46.93
CA GLU A 262 9.75 -9.76 48.20
C GLU A 262 10.54 -11.07 47.98
N ARG A 263 10.90 -11.79 49.05
CA ARG A 263 11.72 -13.02 48.98
C ARG A 263 11.03 -14.09 48.12
N LEU A 264 11.75 -14.60 47.11
CA LEU A 264 11.31 -15.70 46.25
C LEU A 264 12.14 -16.96 46.56
N ASP A 265 11.47 -18.07 46.83
CA ASP A 265 12.12 -19.38 47.05
C ASP A 265 12.52 -20.00 45.71
N LEU A 266 13.82 -20.02 45.44
CA LEU A 266 14.40 -20.49 44.18
C LEU A 266 14.37 -22.02 44.04
N GLU A 267 14.41 -22.78 45.15
CA GLU A 267 14.28 -24.24 45.12
C GLU A 267 12.86 -24.65 44.76
N VAL A 268 11.86 -23.92 45.28
CA VAL A 268 10.44 -24.10 44.95
C VAL A 268 10.15 -23.75 43.48
N VAL A 269 10.81 -22.73 42.92
CA VAL A 269 10.78 -22.49 41.46
C VAL A 269 11.48 -23.62 40.70
N GLY A 270 12.58 -24.14 41.23
CA GLY A 270 13.37 -25.23 40.63
C GLY A 270 14.68 -24.77 39.98
N ILE A 271 15.23 -23.64 40.43
CA ILE A 271 16.52 -23.09 39.98
C ILE A 271 17.62 -23.64 40.91
N PRO A 272 18.67 -24.29 40.40
CA PRO A 272 19.74 -24.85 41.24
C PRO A 272 20.69 -23.76 41.74
N LEU A 273 20.85 -23.65 43.07
CA LEU A 273 21.77 -22.73 43.74
C LEU A 273 23.17 -23.32 44.01
N ASP A 274 23.32 -24.64 43.86
CA ASP A 274 24.53 -25.40 44.21
C ASP A 274 25.53 -25.58 43.05
N GLN A 275 25.31 -24.92 41.91
CA GLN A 275 26.09 -25.12 40.68
C GLN A 275 26.80 -23.85 40.21
N LYS A 276 28.13 -23.90 40.07
CA LYS A 276 28.94 -22.77 39.55
C LYS A 276 28.52 -22.30 38.15
N ASP A 277 28.00 -23.23 37.34
CA ASP A 277 27.56 -22.97 35.96
C ASP A 277 26.18 -22.30 35.86
N CYS A 278 25.39 -22.26 36.95
CA CYS A 278 24.12 -21.53 36.98
C CYS A 278 24.27 -20.22 37.75
N LYS A 279 23.99 -19.08 37.09
CA LYS A 279 24.08 -17.75 37.69
C LYS A 279 22.71 -17.08 37.67
N ILE A 280 22.44 -16.25 38.68
CA ILE A 280 21.15 -15.53 38.80
C ILE A 280 21.41 -14.02 38.71
N LEU A 281 20.66 -13.33 37.86
CA LEU A 281 20.65 -11.87 37.76
C LEU A 281 19.24 -11.37 38.10
N LEU A 282 19.08 -10.63 39.19
CA LEU A 282 17.77 -10.15 39.63
C LEU A 282 17.70 -8.62 39.68
N THR A 283 16.49 -8.07 39.47
CA THR A 283 16.22 -6.65 39.72
C THR A 283 15.27 -6.47 40.88
N THR A 284 15.46 -5.40 41.66
CA THR A 284 14.56 -5.06 42.77
C THR A 284 14.54 -3.56 43.07
N ARG A 285 13.49 -3.09 43.74
CA ARG A 285 13.36 -1.72 44.27
C ARG A 285 14.18 -1.51 45.54
N HIS A 286 14.41 -2.56 46.33
CA HIS A 286 14.97 -2.46 47.67
C HIS A 286 16.21 -3.33 47.87
N GLU A 287 17.32 -2.75 48.32
CA GLU A 287 18.59 -3.47 48.53
C GLU A 287 18.44 -4.69 49.47
N HIS A 288 17.55 -4.61 50.47
CA HIS A 288 17.36 -5.68 51.43
C HIS A 288 16.80 -6.97 50.81
N VAL A 289 16.08 -6.89 49.68
CA VAL A 289 15.56 -8.05 48.95
C VAL A 289 16.71 -8.89 48.38
N CYS A 290 17.80 -8.27 47.93
CA CYS A 290 19.01 -8.98 47.52
C CYS A 290 19.64 -9.80 48.66
N ASN A 291 19.48 -9.37 49.93
CA ASN A 291 19.99 -10.11 51.09
C ASN A 291 19.06 -11.27 51.51
N SER A 292 17.89 -11.44 50.88
CA SER A 292 16.90 -12.49 51.24
C SER A 292 17.12 -13.83 50.51
N PHE A 293 18.09 -13.89 49.60
CA PHE A 293 18.44 -15.09 48.84
C PHE A 293 19.64 -15.82 49.46
N ASP A 294 19.55 -17.14 49.52
CA ASP A 294 20.56 -18.00 50.13
C ASP A 294 21.71 -18.28 49.13
N GLY A 295 22.70 -17.40 49.09
CA GLY A 295 23.91 -17.61 48.29
C GLY A 295 24.87 -16.41 48.22
N PRO A 296 26.11 -16.60 47.73
CA PRO A 296 27.06 -15.50 47.51
C PRO A 296 26.50 -14.45 46.55
N THR A 297 26.12 -13.29 47.11
CA THR A 297 25.35 -12.26 46.39
C THR A 297 26.15 -10.97 46.21
N LYS A 298 26.40 -10.57 44.96
CA LYS A 298 26.95 -9.26 44.62
C LYS A 298 25.81 -8.26 44.39
N LYS A 299 25.79 -7.19 45.18
CA LYS A 299 24.84 -6.08 45.04
C LYS A 299 25.42 -4.98 44.16
N ILE A 300 24.62 -4.48 43.24
CA ILE A 300 24.98 -3.39 42.33
C ILE A 300 23.84 -2.37 42.32
N GLN A 301 24.15 -1.13 42.67
CA GLN A 301 23.17 -0.04 42.69
C GLN A 301 23.12 0.64 41.32
N LEU A 302 21.95 0.64 40.68
CA LEU A 302 21.70 1.41 39.47
C LEU A 302 21.23 2.81 39.85
N ASN A 303 22.15 3.78 39.73
CA ASN A 303 21.92 5.18 40.07
C ASN A 303 21.10 5.93 39.00
N ALA A 304 20.55 7.07 39.39
CA ALA A 304 20.02 8.07 38.46
C ALA A 304 21.11 8.50 37.45
N LEU A 305 20.68 8.91 36.26
CA LEU A 305 21.55 9.54 35.25
C LEU A 305 22.12 10.86 35.76
N GLU A 306 23.30 11.22 35.27
CA GLU A 306 23.87 12.55 35.49
C GLU A 306 23.05 13.64 34.75
N GLU A 307 23.23 14.92 35.10
CA GLU A 307 22.43 16.03 34.51
C GLU A 307 22.63 16.10 32.98
N GLU A 308 23.85 15.94 32.48
CA GLU A 308 24.12 15.96 31.03
C GLU A 308 23.68 14.68 30.30
N GLU A 309 23.71 13.52 30.96
CA GLU A 309 23.13 12.28 30.40
C GLU A 309 21.60 12.39 30.31
N SER A 310 20.98 12.99 31.32
CA SER A 310 19.54 13.28 31.39
C SER A 310 19.13 14.32 30.34
N TRP A 311 19.98 15.34 30.14
CA TRP A 311 19.83 16.35 29.09
C TRP A 311 19.92 15.72 27.70
N ALA A 312 20.95 14.91 27.43
CA ALA A 312 21.10 14.21 26.16
C ALA A 312 19.90 13.31 25.83
N LEU A 313 19.36 12.60 26.83
CA LEU A 313 18.11 11.85 26.70
C LEU A 313 16.91 12.77 26.38
N PHE A 314 16.73 13.83 27.18
CA PHE A 314 15.62 14.75 27.01
C PHE A 314 15.62 15.41 25.63
N SER A 315 16.76 15.96 25.18
CA SER A 315 16.88 16.65 23.90
C SER A 315 16.65 15.71 22.70
N ARG A 316 17.09 14.44 22.79
CA ARG A 316 16.79 13.42 21.77
C ARG A 316 15.29 13.20 21.59
N VAL A 317 14.50 13.39 22.65
CA VAL A 317 13.08 13.07 22.69
C VAL A 317 12.20 14.31 22.47
N ALA A 318 12.60 15.46 23.01
CA ALA A 318 11.90 16.74 22.90
C ALA A 318 12.20 17.50 21.59
N GLY A 319 13.24 17.10 20.82
CA GLY A 319 13.60 17.73 19.55
C GLY A 319 14.61 18.87 19.68
N GLU A 320 15.11 19.37 18.54
CA GLU A 320 16.22 20.35 18.52
C GLU A 320 15.84 21.74 19.08
N GLU A 321 14.55 22.05 19.21
CA GLU A 321 14.03 23.33 19.74
C GLU A 321 14.61 23.66 21.13
N VAL A 322 14.87 22.64 21.96
CA VAL A 322 15.45 22.79 23.31
C VAL A 322 16.89 23.29 23.30
N ASN A 323 17.58 23.24 22.15
CA ASN A 323 18.92 23.80 21.98
C ASN A 323 18.90 25.29 21.60
N SER A 324 17.72 25.86 21.30
CA SER A 324 17.58 27.30 21.06
C SER A 324 17.81 28.09 22.37
N PRO A 325 18.45 29.27 22.34
CA PRO A 325 18.69 30.07 23.56
C PRO A 325 17.41 30.42 24.33
N THR A 326 16.27 30.47 23.64
CA THR A 326 14.94 30.77 24.18
C THR A 326 14.39 29.64 25.03
N PHE A 327 14.46 28.39 24.56
CA PHE A 327 13.92 27.22 25.28
C PHE A 327 14.95 26.55 26.19
N ASN A 328 16.25 26.70 25.94
CA ASN A 328 17.30 25.94 26.62
C ASN A 328 17.32 26.13 28.14
N SER A 329 17.08 27.35 28.62
CA SER A 329 17.03 27.68 30.06
C SER A 329 15.91 26.90 30.76
N VAL A 330 14.69 26.97 30.21
CA VAL A 330 13.49 26.32 30.75
C VAL A 330 13.58 24.80 30.60
N ALA A 331 14.08 24.31 29.46
CA ALA A 331 14.31 22.90 29.22
C ALA A 331 15.33 22.30 30.20
N ARG A 332 16.42 23.00 30.51
CA ARG A 332 17.39 22.56 31.53
C ARG A 332 16.79 22.59 32.94
N GLU A 333 15.86 23.51 33.24
CA GLU A 333 15.11 23.49 34.50
C GLU A 333 14.19 22.24 34.58
N VAL A 334 13.44 21.93 33.52
CA VAL A 334 12.61 20.70 33.43
C VAL A 334 13.46 19.44 33.63
N VAL A 335 14.64 19.35 33.01
CA VAL A 335 15.54 18.20 33.15
C VAL A 335 16.10 18.05 34.58
N ARG A 336 16.41 19.17 35.27
CA ARG A 336 16.81 19.14 36.68
C ARG A 336 15.71 18.59 37.58
N GLU A 337 14.47 19.01 37.38
CA GLU A 337 13.32 18.50 38.15
C GLU A 337 12.98 17.02 37.83
N CYS A 338 13.45 16.48 36.70
CA CYS A 338 13.38 15.04 36.40
C CYS A 338 14.35 14.18 37.24
N ARG A 339 15.30 14.79 37.96
CA ARG A 339 16.25 14.16 38.91
C ARG A 339 16.95 12.89 38.39
N GLY A 340 17.25 12.85 37.10
CA GLY A 340 18.00 11.77 36.46
C GLY A 340 17.28 10.42 36.33
N LEU A 341 15.96 10.35 36.52
CA LEU A 341 15.20 9.11 36.26
C LEU A 341 14.86 9.01 34.76
N PRO A 342 15.43 8.08 33.95
CA PRO A 342 15.28 8.06 32.49
C PRO A 342 13.84 8.08 31.95
N SER A 343 12.90 7.53 32.72
CA SER A 343 11.47 7.55 32.37
C SER A 343 10.87 8.96 32.37
N MET A 344 11.32 9.86 33.26
CA MET A 344 10.78 11.21 33.40
C MET A 344 11.08 12.14 32.21
N PRO A 345 12.35 12.37 31.79
CA PRO A 345 12.65 13.22 30.65
C PRO A 345 12.13 12.61 29.34
N THR A 346 12.02 11.27 29.25
CA THR A 346 11.40 10.62 28.10
C THR A 346 9.91 10.94 28.00
N THR A 347 9.16 10.79 29.10
CA THR A 347 7.71 11.08 29.13
C THR A 347 7.41 12.57 28.98
N ILE A 348 8.14 13.42 29.71
CA ILE A 348 7.93 14.87 29.70
C ILE A 348 8.41 15.47 28.37
N GLY A 349 9.56 15.02 27.84
CA GLY A 349 10.07 15.45 26.54
C GLY A 349 9.10 15.16 25.39
N ARG A 350 8.48 13.97 25.35
CA ARG A 350 7.44 13.64 24.35
C ARG A 350 6.22 14.55 24.44
N ARG A 351 5.80 14.94 25.65
CA ARG A 351 4.60 15.77 25.89
C ARG A 351 4.83 17.27 25.68
N LEU A 352 6.05 17.76 25.91
CA LEU A 352 6.44 19.16 25.70
C LEU A 352 6.93 19.44 24.27
N LYS A 353 7.25 18.40 23.49
CA LYS A 353 7.51 18.52 22.05
C LYS A 353 6.38 19.29 21.36
N TRP A 354 6.72 20.31 20.58
CA TRP A 354 5.77 21.19 19.88
C TRP A 354 4.85 22.04 20.79
N LYS A 355 5.21 22.28 22.06
CA LYS A 355 4.48 23.17 23.00
C LYS A 355 5.11 24.56 23.11
N SER A 356 4.32 25.58 23.42
CA SER A 356 4.79 26.97 23.52
C SER A 356 5.67 27.20 24.75
N LEU A 357 6.55 28.22 24.72
CA LEU A 357 7.45 28.54 25.83
C LEU A 357 6.70 28.73 27.16
N GLU A 358 5.52 29.36 27.16
CA GLU A 358 4.69 29.53 28.35
C GLU A 358 4.21 28.18 28.93
N GLN A 359 3.96 27.18 28.09
CA GLN A 359 3.60 25.82 28.52
C GLN A 359 4.82 25.07 29.07
N TRP A 360 6.01 25.31 28.52
CA TRP A 360 7.27 24.82 29.07
C TRP A 360 7.59 25.43 30.44
N GLU A 361 7.42 26.74 30.59
CA GLU A 361 7.59 27.45 31.87
C GLU A 361 6.55 27.00 32.90
N GLY A 362 5.30 26.81 32.47
CA GLY A 362 4.24 26.22 33.29
C GLY A 362 4.59 24.83 33.79
N ALA A 363 5.10 23.95 32.90
CA ALA A 363 5.54 22.61 33.26
C ALA A 363 6.72 22.63 34.25
N ALA A 364 7.75 23.46 34.02
CA ALA A 364 8.86 23.65 34.94
C ALA A 364 8.38 24.12 36.33
N GLN A 365 7.51 25.13 36.38
CA GLN A 365 6.96 25.65 37.63
C GLN A 365 6.10 24.64 38.40
N GLN A 366 5.37 23.75 37.72
CA GLN A 366 4.59 22.71 38.38
C GLN A 366 5.47 21.55 38.87
N LEU A 367 6.46 21.11 38.10
CA LEU A 367 7.42 20.07 38.52
C LEU A 367 8.16 20.47 39.80
N LYS A 368 8.57 21.74 39.85
CA LYS A 368 9.22 22.37 41.01
C LYS A 368 8.32 22.45 42.25
N LYS A 369 6.99 22.42 42.09
CA LYS A 369 5.99 22.44 43.18
C LYS A 369 5.59 21.04 43.66
N SER A 370 5.59 20.03 42.79
CA SER A 370 5.01 18.71 43.10
C SER A 370 5.95 17.73 43.81
N ASN A 371 7.26 18.01 43.81
CA ASN A 371 8.32 17.22 44.46
C ASN A 371 8.17 15.69 44.18
N PRO A 372 8.46 15.24 42.95
CA PRO A 372 8.02 13.94 42.41
C PRO A 372 8.60 12.67 43.06
N MET A 373 9.33 12.77 44.18
CA MET A 373 9.98 11.64 44.86
C MET A 373 9.05 10.81 45.78
N ASN A 374 7.88 11.35 46.15
CA ASN A 374 6.98 10.76 47.17
C ASN A 374 5.68 10.18 46.59
N LYS A 375 5.60 10.04 45.27
CA LYS A 375 4.34 9.85 44.54
C LYS A 375 4.42 8.65 43.60
N GLY A 376 3.43 7.77 43.66
CA GLY A 376 3.39 6.51 42.93
C GLY A 376 3.10 6.70 41.44
N LYS A 377 3.13 5.60 40.69
CA LYS A 377 2.94 5.62 39.23
C LYS A 377 1.61 6.28 38.78
N GLY A 378 0.54 6.14 39.57
CA GLY A 378 -0.75 6.81 39.33
C GLY A 378 -0.78 8.30 39.72
N ASP A 379 -0.05 8.70 40.78
CA ASP A 379 0.07 10.11 41.17
C ASP A 379 0.80 10.96 40.11
N LEU A 380 1.64 10.32 39.29
CA LEU A 380 2.32 10.97 38.17
C LEU A 380 1.35 11.30 37.03
N GLU A 381 0.33 10.46 36.80
CA GLU A 381 -0.75 10.73 35.84
C GLU A 381 -1.66 11.85 36.35
N ASP A 382 -2.03 11.85 37.63
CA ASP A 382 -2.77 12.95 38.26
C ASP A 382 -2.02 14.29 38.20
N PHE A 383 -0.71 14.28 38.48
CA PHE A 383 0.13 15.47 38.34
C PHE A 383 0.20 15.96 36.87
N ILE A 384 0.24 15.02 35.92
CA ILE A 384 0.21 15.32 34.49
C ILE A 384 -1.15 15.90 34.05
N ASN A 385 -2.26 15.47 34.65
CA ASN A 385 -3.60 16.01 34.38
C ASN A 385 -3.77 17.42 34.99
N GLN A 386 -3.14 17.70 36.14
CA GLN A 386 -3.16 19.04 36.77
C GLN A 386 -2.48 20.14 35.94
N LEU A 387 -1.61 19.77 34.98
CA LEU A 387 -1.02 20.72 34.03
C LEU A 387 -2.05 21.38 33.09
N GLN A 388 -3.22 20.78 32.88
CA GLN A 388 -4.26 21.34 32.00
C GLN A 388 -5.17 22.40 32.67
N VAL A 389 -5.16 22.52 34.00
CA VAL A 389 -6.22 23.23 34.75
C VAL A 389 -5.87 24.70 35.08
N ALA A 390 -4.66 25.16 34.77
CA ALA A 390 -4.15 26.47 35.20
C ALA A 390 -4.46 27.63 34.23
N LYS A 391 -5.62 28.25 34.40
CA LYS A 391 -6.07 29.59 33.93
C LYS A 391 -6.43 29.79 32.44
N MET A 392 -7.73 29.95 32.20
CA MET A 392 -8.26 31.11 31.46
C MET A 392 -8.61 32.24 32.45
N MET A 393 -8.15 33.46 32.21
CA MET A 393 -8.79 34.71 32.69
C MET A 393 -8.21 35.92 31.93
N GLU A 394 -9.00 36.37 30.94
CA GLU A 394 -9.21 37.74 30.39
C GLU A 394 -8.32 38.96 30.77
N PRO A 395 -8.41 40.10 30.02
CA PRO A 395 -8.45 40.27 28.55
C PRO A 395 -7.63 41.51 28.06
N LYS A 396 -7.36 41.63 26.74
CA LYS A 396 -7.48 42.87 25.89
C LYS A 396 -6.53 42.96 24.68
N PHE A 397 -7.08 43.52 23.59
CA PHE A 397 -6.41 44.16 22.43
C PHE A 397 -5.35 43.32 21.67
N THR A 398 -5.74 42.50 20.70
CA THR A 398 -6.04 42.82 19.27
C THR A 398 -4.82 43.08 18.36
N VAL A 399 -4.62 42.09 17.46
CA VAL A 399 -4.49 42.26 15.99
C VAL A 399 -3.10 42.43 15.35
N LEU A 400 -2.96 41.76 14.20
CA LEU A 400 -1.85 41.67 13.22
C LEU A 400 -0.61 40.83 13.69
N ALA A 401 -0.10 39.86 12.91
CA ALA A 401 -0.54 39.39 11.59
C ALA A 401 -0.02 37.98 11.24
N ALA A 402 -0.77 37.32 10.34
CA ALA A 402 -0.32 36.45 9.26
C ALA A 402 0.46 35.14 9.56
N VAL A 403 -0.23 34.02 9.29
CA VAL A 403 0.16 32.95 8.36
C VAL A 403 1.59 32.40 8.44
N VAL A 404 1.72 31.13 8.88
CA VAL A 404 2.32 30.04 8.07
C VAL A 404 2.02 28.67 8.70
N LEU A 405 1.51 27.76 7.86
CA LEU A 405 1.40 26.29 7.98
C LEU A 405 1.01 25.62 9.32
N VAL A 406 -0.23 25.14 9.35
CA VAL A 406 -0.55 23.71 9.65
C VAL A 406 0.22 22.84 8.63
N VAL A 407 0.87 21.72 8.99
CA VAL A 407 0.26 20.37 9.13
C VAL A 407 0.91 19.55 10.24
N THR A 408 0.04 18.92 11.02
CA THR A 408 0.33 17.90 12.04
C THR A 408 0.72 16.55 11.45
N ALA A 409 1.72 15.88 12.05
CA ALA A 409 1.85 14.42 11.96
C ALA A 409 1.24 13.79 13.22
N SER A 410 0.00 13.34 13.10
CA SER A 410 -0.74 12.56 14.09
C SER A 410 -0.22 11.13 14.19
N VAL A 411 -0.59 10.43 15.27
CA VAL A 411 -0.39 8.98 15.37
C VAL A 411 -1.30 8.30 14.34
N THR A 412 -0.71 7.61 13.36
CA THR A 412 -1.42 6.55 12.63
C THR A 412 -1.41 5.29 13.48
N ALA A 413 -2.58 4.70 13.71
CA ALA A 413 -2.63 3.32 14.18
C ALA A 413 -2.10 2.39 13.08
N ASP A 414 -1.33 1.35 13.44
CA ASP A 414 -0.87 0.35 12.49
C ASP A 414 -2.06 -0.47 11.96
N TYR A 415 -2.55 -0.10 10.77
CA TYR A 415 -3.54 -0.89 10.05
C TYR A 415 -2.88 -2.17 9.52
N VAL A 416 -3.22 -3.31 10.15
CA VAL A 416 -2.72 -4.63 9.77
C VAL A 416 -3.50 -5.12 8.55
N ARG A 417 -2.96 -4.82 7.35
CA ARG A 417 -3.57 -5.15 6.05
C ARG A 417 -3.81 -6.65 5.83
N PRO A 418 -4.84 -7.02 5.02
CA PRO A 418 -5.06 -8.41 4.63
C PRO A 418 -3.86 -9.01 3.86
N PRO A 419 -3.59 -10.32 4.00
CA PRO A 419 -2.54 -10.99 3.22
C PRO A 419 -2.86 -10.98 1.71
N PRO A 420 -1.84 -11.08 0.83
CA PRO A 420 -2.03 -11.01 -0.62
C PRO A 420 -3.06 -12.02 -1.15
N ARG A 421 -4.07 -11.52 -1.87
CA ARG A 421 -5.07 -12.34 -2.57
C ARG A 421 -4.39 -13.12 -3.70
N LYS A 422 -4.88 -14.33 -3.98
CA LYS A 422 -4.28 -15.23 -4.99
C LYS A 422 -4.38 -14.63 -6.40
N THR A 423 -3.41 -14.96 -7.26
CA THR A 423 -3.54 -14.81 -8.72
C THR A 423 -4.81 -15.55 -9.20
N LEU A 424 -5.58 -14.93 -10.10
CA LEU A 424 -6.79 -15.56 -10.62
C LEU A 424 -6.40 -16.63 -11.64
N HIS A 425 -6.92 -17.84 -11.44
CA HIS A 425 -6.73 -18.95 -12.36
C HIS A 425 -7.92 -19.07 -13.30
N PHE A 426 -7.85 -18.40 -14.44
CA PHE A 426 -8.72 -18.67 -15.57
C PHE A 426 -8.27 -19.97 -16.25
N PRO A 427 -9.14 -20.98 -16.40
CA PRO A 427 -8.77 -22.20 -17.12
C PRO A 427 -8.57 -21.87 -18.60
N TRP A 428 -7.30 -21.83 -19.06
CA TRP A 428 -6.96 -21.62 -20.47
C TRP A 428 -7.45 -22.79 -21.32
N ASN A 429 -8.69 -22.67 -21.76
CA ASN A 429 -9.30 -23.51 -22.78
C ASN A 429 -9.37 -22.67 -24.06
N PRO A 430 -8.59 -22.97 -25.12
CA PRO A 430 -8.77 -22.31 -26.41
C PRO A 430 -10.19 -22.55 -26.92
N LYS A 431 -11.07 -21.55 -26.74
CA LYS A 431 -12.50 -21.63 -27.06
C LYS A 431 -12.65 -21.84 -28.57
N LYS A 432 -13.40 -22.87 -28.98
CA LYS A 432 -13.64 -23.25 -30.39
C LYS A 432 -14.60 -22.29 -31.12
N SER A 433 -14.50 -20.99 -30.88
CA SER A 433 -15.51 -20.01 -31.28
C SER A 433 -14.95 -18.98 -32.26
N SER A 434 -15.75 -18.70 -33.28
CA SER A 434 -15.64 -17.51 -34.14
C SER A 434 -16.19 -16.24 -33.46
N HIS A 435 -16.76 -16.35 -32.25
CA HIS A 435 -17.28 -15.18 -31.53
C HIS A 435 -16.13 -14.27 -31.05
N PRO A 436 -16.32 -12.93 -31.14
CA PRO A 436 -15.43 -11.95 -30.53
C PRO A 436 -15.17 -12.22 -29.05
N GLN A 437 -13.92 -12.05 -28.64
CA GLN A 437 -13.42 -12.15 -27.26
C GLN A 437 -12.36 -11.06 -27.04
N GLN A 438 -12.09 -10.74 -25.77
CA GLN A 438 -11.14 -9.71 -25.36
C GLN A 438 -11.50 -8.34 -25.97
N VAL A 439 -12.80 -8.04 -26.04
CA VAL A 439 -13.31 -6.84 -26.70
C VAL A 439 -12.94 -5.61 -25.88
N HIS A 440 -12.24 -4.68 -26.49
CA HIS A 440 -11.86 -3.42 -25.86
C HIS A 440 -11.91 -2.27 -26.87
N ILE A 441 -12.12 -1.05 -26.36
CA ILE A 441 -12.23 0.17 -27.15
C ILE A 441 -11.21 1.22 -26.70
N SER A 442 -10.74 2.04 -27.64
CA SER A 442 -9.86 3.19 -27.41
C SER A 442 -10.26 4.36 -28.33
N LEU A 443 -9.72 5.55 -28.09
CA LEU A 443 -9.90 6.70 -28.99
C LEU A 443 -9.04 6.53 -30.25
N ALA A 444 -9.53 7.06 -31.38
CA ALA A 444 -8.91 6.94 -32.71
C ALA A 444 -8.96 8.26 -33.49
N GLY A 445 -8.70 9.37 -32.79
CA GLY A 445 -8.86 10.74 -33.31
C GLY A 445 -10.25 11.35 -33.06
N ASP A 446 -10.44 12.60 -33.49
CA ASP A 446 -11.67 13.36 -33.26
C ASP A 446 -12.93 12.61 -33.76
N LYS A 447 -13.93 12.48 -32.89
CA LYS A 447 -15.18 11.71 -33.11
C LYS A 447 -15.02 10.24 -33.52
N HIS A 448 -13.82 9.65 -33.40
CA HIS A 448 -13.57 8.26 -33.83
C HIS A 448 -13.09 7.40 -32.67
N MET A 449 -13.54 6.14 -32.65
CA MET A 449 -13.14 5.14 -31.67
C MET A 449 -12.67 3.88 -32.36
N ARG A 450 -11.61 3.26 -31.85
CA ARG A 450 -11.14 1.94 -32.29
C ARG A 450 -11.85 0.89 -31.44
N VAL A 451 -12.42 -0.11 -32.10
CA VAL A 451 -12.91 -1.33 -31.48
C VAL A 451 -11.94 -2.45 -31.84
N THR A 452 -11.36 -3.06 -30.83
CA THR A 452 -10.46 -4.20 -30.95
C THR A 452 -11.10 -5.45 -30.36
N TRP A 453 -10.90 -6.60 -31.02
CA TRP A 453 -11.30 -7.91 -30.49
C TRP A 453 -10.44 -9.02 -31.10
N ILE A 454 -10.50 -10.21 -30.50
CA ILE A 454 -9.79 -11.40 -30.97
C ILE A 454 -10.78 -12.49 -31.38
N THR A 455 -10.47 -13.24 -32.44
CA THR A 455 -11.16 -14.47 -32.82
C THR A 455 -10.17 -15.62 -33.06
N ASN A 456 -10.61 -16.86 -32.83
CA ASN A 456 -9.80 -18.05 -33.14
C ASN A 456 -10.01 -18.56 -34.57
N ASP A 457 -10.96 -17.99 -35.31
CA ASP A 457 -11.26 -18.33 -36.71
C ASP A 457 -10.65 -17.27 -37.64
N GLY A 458 -9.62 -17.67 -38.39
CA GLY A 458 -8.93 -16.80 -39.34
C GLY A 458 -9.82 -16.25 -40.48
N SER A 459 -10.99 -16.85 -40.73
CA SER A 459 -11.95 -16.39 -41.72
C SER A 459 -12.88 -15.26 -41.22
N SER A 460 -12.88 -14.97 -39.91
CA SER A 460 -13.71 -13.92 -39.31
C SER A 460 -13.43 -12.55 -39.95
N PRO A 461 -14.45 -11.75 -40.29
CA PRO A 461 -14.26 -10.44 -40.89
C PRO A 461 -13.99 -9.36 -39.82
N SER A 462 -13.07 -8.44 -40.10
CA SER A 462 -12.90 -7.22 -39.30
C SER A 462 -14.01 -6.21 -39.57
N ILE A 463 -15.22 -6.48 -39.08
CA ILE A 463 -16.39 -5.62 -39.28
C ILE A 463 -16.96 -5.22 -37.92
N VAL A 464 -17.34 -3.96 -37.79
CA VAL A 464 -18.19 -3.49 -36.68
C VAL A 464 -19.45 -2.85 -37.25
N GLU A 465 -20.59 -3.33 -36.78
CA GLU A 465 -21.92 -2.77 -37.08
C GLU A 465 -22.39 -2.02 -35.83
N TYR A 466 -22.84 -0.77 -35.97
CA TYR A 466 -23.14 0.10 -34.84
C TYR A 466 -24.33 1.04 -35.08
N GLY A 467 -24.99 1.48 -34.01
CA GLY A 467 -26.13 2.40 -34.04
C GLY A 467 -26.59 2.81 -32.64
N THR A 468 -27.48 3.79 -32.54
CA THR A 468 -27.98 4.34 -31.25
C THR A 468 -29.16 3.57 -30.66
N SER A 469 -29.47 2.37 -31.17
CA SER A 469 -30.58 1.53 -30.71
C SER A 469 -30.17 0.05 -30.65
N PRO A 470 -30.55 -0.70 -29.60
CA PRO A 470 -30.23 -2.12 -29.47
C PRO A 470 -30.69 -2.94 -30.69
N GLY A 471 -29.83 -3.83 -31.21
CA GLY A 471 -30.11 -4.65 -32.39
C GLY A 471 -30.39 -3.89 -33.70
N LYS A 472 -30.18 -2.57 -33.75
CA LYS A 472 -30.43 -1.73 -34.94
C LYS A 472 -29.20 -0.92 -35.32
N TYR A 473 -28.37 -1.52 -36.17
CA TYR A 473 -27.14 -0.92 -36.67
C TYR A 473 -27.43 -0.08 -37.93
N SER A 474 -27.34 1.24 -37.81
CA SER A 474 -27.45 2.17 -38.94
C SER A 474 -26.17 2.26 -39.76
N SER A 475 -25.04 1.92 -39.14
CA SER A 475 -23.70 2.17 -39.65
C SER A 475 -22.85 0.90 -39.59
N LYS A 476 -21.85 0.81 -40.46
CA LYS A 476 -20.96 -0.34 -40.59
C LYS A 476 -19.57 0.10 -41.02
N SER A 477 -18.56 -0.26 -40.23
CA SER A 477 -17.14 -0.03 -40.54
C SER A 477 -16.45 -1.34 -40.88
N GLN A 478 -15.48 -1.26 -41.79
CA GLN A 478 -14.54 -2.33 -42.12
C GLN A 478 -13.17 -1.92 -41.57
N GLY A 479 -12.55 -2.81 -40.80
CA GLY A 479 -11.22 -2.63 -40.21
C GLY A 479 -10.17 -3.59 -40.77
N GLU A 480 -9.01 -3.56 -40.12
CA GLU A 480 -7.85 -4.40 -40.38
C GLU A 480 -7.79 -5.61 -39.42
N SER A 481 -6.84 -6.52 -39.64
CA SER A 481 -6.53 -7.59 -38.69
C SER A 481 -5.06 -7.98 -38.73
N THR A 482 -4.51 -8.29 -37.56
CA THR A 482 -3.15 -8.79 -37.37
C THR A 482 -3.18 -10.11 -36.58
N SER A 483 -2.01 -10.71 -36.41
CA SER A 483 -1.75 -11.82 -35.49
C SER A 483 -0.26 -11.84 -35.21
N TYR A 484 0.15 -12.06 -33.97
CA TYR A 484 1.55 -12.17 -33.62
C TYR A 484 1.93 -13.60 -33.23
N ARG A 485 3.22 -13.89 -33.36
CA ARG A 485 3.84 -15.08 -32.80
C ARG A 485 4.88 -14.62 -31.81
N TYR A 486 5.09 -15.43 -30.80
CA TYR A 486 6.05 -15.15 -29.74
C TYR A 486 6.53 -16.50 -29.20
N MET A 487 7.75 -16.88 -29.58
CA MET A 487 8.34 -18.20 -29.36
C MET A 487 7.42 -19.34 -29.87
N LEU A 488 6.80 -20.09 -28.96
CA LEU A 488 5.87 -21.17 -29.27
C LEU A 488 4.39 -20.75 -29.26
N TYR A 489 4.09 -19.54 -28.78
CA TYR A 489 2.75 -18.98 -28.81
C TYR A 489 2.40 -18.43 -30.19
N SER A 490 1.12 -18.41 -30.51
CA SER A 490 0.56 -17.74 -31.69
C SER A 490 -0.80 -17.20 -31.27
N SER A 491 -1.04 -15.91 -31.48
CA SER A 491 -2.30 -15.28 -31.08
C SER A 491 -3.47 -15.79 -31.92
N GLY A 492 -4.68 -15.57 -31.42
CA GLY A 492 -5.84 -15.49 -32.32
C GLY A 492 -5.67 -14.36 -33.34
N LYS A 493 -6.60 -14.27 -34.29
CA LYS A 493 -6.68 -13.14 -35.21
C LYS A 493 -7.19 -11.93 -34.43
N ILE A 494 -6.36 -10.91 -34.32
CA ILE A 494 -6.67 -9.64 -33.65
C ILE A 494 -7.24 -8.71 -34.71
N HIS A 495 -8.38 -8.09 -34.45
CA HIS A 495 -9.09 -7.21 -35.37
C HIS A 495 -9.08 -5.79 -34.80
N HIS A 496 -8.79 -4.79 -35.63
CA HIS A 496 -8.91 -3.38 -35.24
C HIS A 496 -9.83 -2.68 -36.24
N THR A 497 -10.95 -2.13 -35.76
CA THR A 497 -11.91 -1.41 -36.62
C THR A 497 -12.19 -0.04 -36.04
N VAL A 498 -11.95 1.01 -36.81
CA VAL A 498 -12.32 2.38 -36.43
C VAL A 498 -13.77 2.64 -36.82
N ILE A 499 -14.56 3.11 -35.85
CA ILE A 499 -15.96 3.53 -36.02
C ILE A 499 -16.06 5.04 -35.86
N GLY A 500 -16.96 5.65 -36.61
CA GLY A 500 -17.21 7.09 -36.60
C GLY A 500 -17.48 7.68 -37.99
N PRO A 501 -17.67 9.01 -38.07
CA PRO A 501 -17.71 9.92 -36.93
C PRO A 501 -18.91 9.65 -36.02
N LEU A 502 -18.69 9.69 -34.71
CA LEU A 502 -19.70 9.49 -33.67
C LEU A 502 -20.13 10.84 -33.06
N GLU A 503 -21.33 10.91 -32.52
CA GLU A 503 -21.73 12.03 -31.68
C GLU A 503 -21.19 11.87 -30.25
N HIS A 504 -20.89 13.01 -29.61
CA HIS A 504 -20.37 13.06 -28.24
C HIS A 504 -21.43 12.71 -27.19
N ASN A 505 -20.98 12.28 -26.01
CA ASN A 505 -21.84 11.91 -24.87
C ASN A 505 -23.03 11.00 -25.24
N THR A 506 -22.84 10.13 -26.22
CA THR A 506 -23.89 9.34 -26.87
C THR A 506 -23.62 7.85 -26.70
N VAL A 507 -24.67 7.11 -26.39
CA VAL A 507 -24.62 5.64 -26.26
C VAL A 507 -24.80 4.99 -27.63
N TYR A 508 -23.84 4.14 -28.01
CA TYR A 508 -23.91 3.32 -29.21
C TYR A 508 -23.89 1.84 -28.84
N PHE A 509 -24.80 1.09 -29.46
CA PHE A 509 -24.80 -0.36 -29.46
C PHE A 509 -24.02 -0.84 -30.68
N TYR A 510 -23.14 -1.83 -30.49
CA TYR A 510 -22.27 -2.32 -31.55
C TYR A 510 -22.06 -3.83 -31.49
N ARG A 511 -21.76 -4.42 -32.66
CA ARG A 511 -21.45 -5.84 -32.81
C ARG A 511 -20.22 -6.02 -33.67
N CYS A 512 -19.26 -6.80 -33.16
CA CYS A 512 -18.04 -7.19 -33.85
C CYS A 512 -18.24 -8.45 -34.72
N GLY A 513 -17.47 -8.58 -35.79
CA GLY A 513 -17.42 -9.78 -36.64
C GLY A 513 -18.66 -10.06 -37.51
N GLY A 514 -19.70 -9.22 -37.44
CA GLY A 514 -21.00 -9.45 -38.11
C GLY A 514 -21.85 -10.57 -37.50
N GLN A 515 -21.28 -11.40 -36.62
CA GLN A 515 -21.94 -12.37 -35.76
C GLN A 515 -21.23 -12.39 -34.40
N GLY A 516 -22.00 -12.26 -33.32
CA GLY A 516 -21.48 -12.09 -31.96
C GLY A 516 -22.52 -11.43 -31.05
N PRO A 517 -22.19 -11.25 -29.76
CA PRO A 517 -23.05 -10.52 -28.83
C PRO A 517 -23.11 -9.02 -29.16
N ASP A 518 -24.18 -8.38 -28.68
CA ASP A 518 -24.35 -6.92 -28.72
C ASP A 518 -23.59 -6.30 -27.53
N PHE A 519 -22.68 -5.37 -27.81
CA PHE A 519 -21.98 -4.55 -26.83
C PHE A 519 -22.56 -3.13 -26.79
N GLN A 520 -22.25 -2.38 -25.73
CA GLN A 520 -22.70 -1.01 -25.53
C GLN A 520 -21.52 -0.14 -25.12
N LEU A 521 -21.21 0.90 -25.91
CA LEU A 521 -20.24 1.93 -25.54
C LEU A 521 -20.93 3.28 -25.29
N LYS A 522 -20.26 4.15 -24.54
CA LYS A 522 -20.60 5.57 -24.41
C LYS A 522 -19.43 6.38 -24.96
N THR A 523 -19.69 7.31 -25.87
CA THR A 523 -18.67 8.29 -26.31
C THR A 523 -18.42 9.33 -25.22
N PRO A 524 -17.19 9.85 -25.07
CA PRO A 524 -16.90 10.92 -24.13
C PRO A 524 -17.64 12.21 -24.52
N PRO A 525 -17.81 13.16 -23.59
CA PRO A 525 -18.35 14.49 -23.90
C PRO A 525 -17.37 15.33 -24.73
N SER A 526 -17.90 16.34 -25.44
CA SER A 526 -17.09 17.30 -26.21
C SER A 526 -16.52 18.44 -25.37
N GLU A 527 -17.09 18.69 -24.21
CA GLU A 527 -16.78 19.78 -23.28
C GLU A 527 -16.85 19.24 -21.85
N PHE A 528 -16.38 20.02 -20.88
CA PHE A 528 -16.45 19.67 -19.46
C PHE A 528 -17.90 19.53 -18.95
N PRO A 529 -18.17 18.73 -17.91
CA PRO A 529 -17.21 17.93 -17.15
C PRO A 529 -16.81 16.61 -17.86
N ILE A 530 -15.63 16.11 -17.53
CA ILE A 530 -15.17 14.77 -17.93
C ILE A 530 -14.54 14.05 -16.72
N THR A 531 -14.84 12.77 -16.55
CA THR A 531 -14.28 11.94 -15.47
C THR A 531 -13.39 10.83 -16.03
N PHE A 532 -12.15 10.77 -15.55
CA PHE A 532 -11.20 9.70 -15.83
C PHE A 532 -11.08 8.75 -14.63
N ALA A 533 -11.12 7.44 -14.87
CA ALA A 533 -10.62 6.45 -13.92
C ALA A 533 -9.15 6.16 -14.23
N VAL A 534 -8.30 6.04 -13.21
CA VAL A 534 -6.84 5.84 -13.38
C VAL A 534 -6.33 4.70 -12.49
N ALA A 535 -5.67 3.72 -13.08
CA ALA A 535 -4.97 2.66 -12.34
C ALA A 535 -3.82 2.12 -13.19
N GLY A 536 -2.60 2.04 -12.66
CA GLY A 536 -1.47 1.33 -13.28
C GLY A 536 -1.36 -0.10 -12.76
N ASP A 537 -0.44 -0.88 -13.34
CA ASP A 537 0.15 -2.04 -12.64
C ASP A 537 -0.92 -3.06 -12.20
N MET A 538 -1.84 -3.36 -13.13
CA MET A 538 -3.07 -4.08 -12.83
C MET A 538 -2.84 -5.58 -12.64
N GLY A 539 -2.23 -6.24 -13.61
CA GLY A 539 -2.06 -7.69 -13.63
C GLY A 539 -3.39 -8.45 -13.64
N GLN A 540 -3.46 -9.58 -12.93
CA GLN A 540 -4.64 -10.46 -12.91
C GLN A 540 -4.75 -11.27 -11.60
N SER A 541 -4.81 -10.57 -10.48
CA SER A 541 -5.02 -11.12 -9.15
C SER A 541 -6.43 -10.85 -8.61
N GLY A 542 -6.77 -11.45 -7.47
CA GLY A 542 -7.99 -11.12 -6.73
C GLY A 542 -8.03 -9.68 -6.21
N TRP A 543 -6.90 -8.96 -6.20
CA TRP A 543 -6.86 -7.51 -5.99
C TRP A 543 -7.21 -6.75 -7.26
N THR A 544 -6.65 -7.12 -8.43
CA THR A 544 -7.04 -6.54 -9.72
C THR A 544 -8.55 -6.58 -9.94
N LYS A 545 -9.19 -7.70 -9.60
CA LYS A 545 -10.65 -7.81 -9.70
C LYS A 545 -11.38 -6.87 -8.73
N SER A 546 -10.87 -6.71 -7.49
CA SER A 546 -11.37 -5.68 -6.55
C SER A 546 -11.26 -4.27 -7.15
N THR A 547 -10.10 -3.92 -7.72
CA THR A 547 -9.87 -2.62 -8.36
C THR A 547 -10.84 -2.38 -9.51
N LEU A 548 -11.04 -3.37 -10.39
CA LEU A 548 -12.02 -3.32 -11.48
C LEU A 548 -13.46 -3.19 -10.95
N ASP A 549 -13.81 -3.90 -9.88
CA ASP A 549 -15.13 -3.83 -9.25
C ASP A 549 -15.37 -2.48 -8.53
N HIS A 550 -14.31 -1.78 -8.11
CA HIS A 550 -14.40 -0.40 -7.61
C HIS A 550 -14.55 0.59 -8.79
N ILE A 551 -13.78 0.42 -9.86
CA ILE A 551 -13.88 1.26 -11.08
C ILE A 551 -15.27 1.17 -11.74
N ASP A 552 -15.91 -0.01 -11.75
CA ASP A 552 -17.28 -0.20 -12.28
C ASP A 552 -18.34 0.64 -11.53
N LYS A 553 -18.08 0.99 -10.25
CA LYS A 553 -18.94 1.84 -9.43
C LYS A 553 -18.70 3.33 -9.65
N CYS A 554 -17.55 3.70 -10.22
CA CYS A 554 -17.25 5.08 -10.58
C CYS A 554 -17.94 5.48 -11.88
N LYS A 555 -18.47 6.71 -11.94
CA LYS A 555 -19.14 7.24 -13.14
C LYS A 555 -18.12 7.87 -14.09
N TYR A 556 -17.23 7.05 -14.65
CA TYR A 556 -16.17 7.50 -15.54
C TYR A 556 -16.55 7.45 -17.04
N ASP A 557 -15.90 8.31 -17.81
CA ASP A 557 -16.03 8.41 -19.27
C ASP A 557 -14.84 7.78 -20.02
N LEU A 558 -13.64 7.77 -19.43
CA LEU A 558 -12.41 7.21 -20.02
C LEU A 558 -11.49 6.62 -18.94
N HIS A 559 -10.78 5.54 -19.26
CA HIS A 559 -9.80 4.92 -18.36
C HIS A 559 -8.36 5.20 -18.83
N LEU A 560 -7.48 5.59 -17.90
CA LEU A 560 -6.06 5.88 -18.12
C LEU A 560 -5.19 4.85 -17.38
N LEU A 561 -4.30 4.15 -18.10
CA LEU A 561 -3.49 3.07 -17.54
C LEU A 561 -1.98 3.34 -17.80
N PRO A 562 -1.21 3.78 -16.78
CA PRO A 562 0.22 4.11 -16.91
C PRO A 562 1.15 2.87 -16.90
N GLY A 563 0.91 1.93 -17.82
CA GLY A 563 1.76 0.74 -18.03
C GLY A 563 1.51 -0.43 -17.07
N ASP A 564 2.20 -1.53 -17.32
CA ASP A 564 2.13 -2.82 -16.63
C ASP A 564 0.70 -3.42 -16.62
N LEU A 565 0.24 -3.81 -17.80
CA LEU A 565 -1.13 -4.26 -18.01
C LEU A 565 -1.33 -5.68 -17.45
N SER A 566 -0.67 -6.67 -18.05
CA SER A 566 -1.09 -8.08 -17.91
C SER A 566 -0.23 -8.92 -16.97
N TYR A 567 1.00 -8.47 -16.69
CA TYR A 567 2.08 -9.26 -16.08
C TYR A 567 2.23 -10.63 -16.75
N ALA A 568 2.16 -10.65 -18.09
CA ALA A 568 2.31 -11.85 -18.89
C ALA A 568 3.69 -12.47 -18.67
N ASP A 569 4.73 -11.63 -18.78
CA ASP A 569 6.12 -11.95 -18.48
C ASP A 569 6.53 -13.20 -19.26
N TYR A 570 6.53 -13.07 -20.58
CA TYR A 570 6.84 -14.13 -21.55
C TYR A 570 5.76 -15.23 -21.65
N LEU A 571 4.85 -15.36 -20.68
CA LEU A 571 3.75 -16.35 -20.66
C LEU A 571 2.49 -15.83 -21.36
N GLN A 572 2.59 -15.66 -22.68
CA GLN A 572 1.62 -15.02 -23.57
C GLN A 572 0.11 -15.35 -23.40
N HIS A 573 -0.24 -16.56 -22.95
CA HIS A 573 -1.64 -16.91 -22.67
C HIS A 573 -2.27 -16.03 -21.57
N LYS A 574 -1.45 -15.40 -20.72
CA LYS A 574 -1.88 -14.42 -19.73
C LYS A 574 -2.40 -13.11 -20.33
N TRP A 575 -1.93 -12.72 -21.52
CA TRP A 575 -2.52 -11.59 -22.25
C TRP A 575 -3.96 -11.91 -22.65
N ASP A 576 -4.24 -13.18 -23.00
CA ASP A 576 -5.59 -13.61 -23.36
C ASP A 576 -6.53 -13.56 -22.15
N THR A 577 -6.09 -14.08 -21.00
CA THR A 577 -6.89 -14.08 -19.77
C THR A 577 -7.02 -12.69 -19.13
N PHE A 578 -6.03 -11.82 -19.31
CA PHE A 578 -6.15 -10.40 -18.97
C PHE A 578 -7.21 -9.71 -19.84
N GLY A 579 -7.17 -9.93 -21.16
CA GLY A 579 -8.20 -9.42 -22.08
C GLY A 579 -9.61 -9.89 -21.74
N GLU A 580 -9.78 -11.15 -21.32
CA GLU A 580 -11.08 -11.67 -20.83
C GLU A 580 -11.50 -11.06 -19.49
N LEU A 581 -10.55 -10.73 -18.60
CA LEU A 581 -10.82 -10.11 -17.29
C LEU A 581 -11.30 -8.65 -17.44
N VAL A 582 -10.71 -7.87 -18.35
CA VAL A 582 -11.02 -6.44 -18.51
C VAL A 582 -12.15 -6.16 -19.50
N GLU A 583 -12.50 -7.10 -20.40
CA GLU A 583 -13.57 -6.95 -21.41
C GLU A 583 -14.87 -6.28 -20.89
N PRO A 584 -15.42 -6.61 -19.71
CA PRO A 584 -16.66 -5.99 -19.23
C PRO A 584 -16.60 -4.46 -19.12
N LEU A 585 -15.45 -3.90 -18.75
CA LEU A 585 -15.24 -2.45 -18.65
C LEU A 585 -14.61 -1.87 -19.91
N ALA A 586 -13.62 -2.58 -20.47
CA ALA A 586 -12.86 -2.14 -21.62
C ALA A 586 -13.68 -2.11 -22.92
N SER A 587 -14.77 -2.88 -23.02
CA SER A 587 -15.74 -2.78 -24.13
C SER A 587 -16.73 -1.61 -23.97
N ALA A 588 -16.93 -1.11 -22.75
CA ALA A 588 -17.97 -0.12 -22.43
C ALA A 588 -17.47 1.33 -22.39
N ARG A 589 -16.19 1.54 -22.08
CA ARG A 589 -15.52 2.85 -22.05
C ARG A 589 -14.14 2.78 -22.71
N PRO A 590 -13.67 3.84 -23.38
CA PRO A 590 -12.33 3.89 -23.94
C PRO A 590 -11.26 3.69 -22.87
N TRP A 591 -10.31 2.79 -23.12
CA TRP A 591 -9.10 2.60 -22.35
C TRP A 591 -7.91 3.15 -23.16
N MET A 592 -7.15 4.06 -22.54
CA MET A 592 -5.96 4.66 -23.12
C MET A 592 -4.77 4.23 -22.27
N VAL A 593 -3.85 3.48 -22.88
CA VAL A 593 -2.80 2.75 -22.18
C VAL A 593 -1.43 3.18 -22.70
N THR A 594 -0.41 3.15 -21.85
CA THR A 594 1.00 3.18 -22.28
C THR A 594 1.69 1.86 -21.93
N GLU A 595 2.96 1.75 -22.26
CA GLU A 595 3.82 0.59 -21.98
C GLU A 595 4.52 0.72 -20.61
N GLY A 596 4.70 -0.40 -19.91
CA GLY A 596 5.62 -0.54 -18.75
C GLY A 596 6.65 -1.66 -18.97
N ASN A 597 7.51 -1.93 -17.98
CA ASN A 597 8.56 -2.95 -18.14
C ASN A 597 7.99 -4.36 -18.35
N HIS A 598 6.77 -4.66 -17.88
CA HIS A 598 6.13 -5.96 -18.13
C HIS A 598 5.57 -6.08 -19.56
N GLU A 599 5.50 -4.98 -20.32
CA GLU A 599 5.19 -4.98 -21.75
C GLU A 599 6.42 -5.13 -22.65
N GLU A 600 7.65 -4.88 -22.17
CA GLU A 600 8.86 -4.97 -23.02
C GLU A 600 8.98 -6.39 -23.59
N GLU A 601 8.81 -7.43 -22.78
CA GLU A 601 8.84 -8.85 -23.18
C GLU A 601 9.96 -9.21 -24.19
N LYS A 602 11.13 -8.56 -24.10
CA LYS A 602 12.21 -8.71 -25.08
C LYS A 602 13.08 -9.92 -24.78
N ILE A 603 13.37 -10.73 -25.81
CA ILE A 603 14.34 -11.83 -25.68
C ILE A 603 15.49 -11.55 -26.66
N PRO A 604 16.68 -11.15 -26.17
CA PRO A 604 17.81 -10.81 -27.02
C PRO A 604 18.07 -11.86 -28.11
N LEU A 605 18.12 -11.40 -29.37
CA LEU A 605 18.34 -12.20 -30.59
C LEU A 605 17.20 -13.18 -30.98
N LEU A 606 16.07 -13.20 -30.27
CA LEU A 606 14.96 -14.13 -30.52
C LEU A 606 13.61 -13.45 -30.72
N GLU A 607 13.26 -12.45 -29.89
CA GLU A 607 12.00 -11.71 -29.96
C GLU A 607 12.27 -10.22 -29.69
N ASP A 608 11.70 -9.37 -30.55
CA ASP A 608 11.73 -7.91 -30.37
C ASP A 608 10.85 -7.47 -29.19
N GLY A 609 11.09 -6.26 -28.70
CA GLY A 609 10.31 -5.72 -27.59
C GLY A 609 8.89 -5.32 -27.99
N PHE A 610 7.97 -5.31 -27.02
CA PHE A 610 6.60 -4.78 -27.14
C PHE A 610 5.71 -5.44 -28.21
N VAL A 611 6.09 -6.61 -28.75
CA VAL A 611 5.35 -7.32 -29.82
C VAL A 611 3.90 -7.59 -29.41
N SER A 612 3.68 -8.06 -28.19
CA SER A 612 2.36 -8.39 -27.65
C SER A 612 1.51 -7.13 -27.42
N TYR A 613 2.11 -6.08 -26.84
CA TYR A 613 1.49 -4.78 -26.59
C TYR A 613 1.04 -4.14 -27.90
N ASN A 614 1.95 -3.97 -28.86
CA ASN A 614 1.69 -3.33 -30.16
C ASN A 614 0.68 -4.10 -31.01
N ALA A 615 0.60 -5.42 -30.89
CA ALA A 615 -0.38 -6.23 -31.60
C ALA A 615 -1.78 -6.19 -30.98
N ARG A 616 -1.91 -5.93 -29.67
CA ARG A 616 -3.18 -5.95 -28.93
C ARG A 616 -3.75 -4.54 -28.75
N TRP A 617 -2.95 -3.62 -28.23
CA TRP A 617 -3.36 -2.28 -27.82
C TRP A 617 -2.87 -1.22 -28.81
N LYS A 618 -3.52 -1.15 -29.99
CA LYS A 618 -3.22 -0.13 -31.01
C LYS A 618 -3.84 1.23 -30.60
N MET A 619 -3.00 2.14 -30.16
CA MET A 619 -3.33 3.49 -29.69
C MET A 619 -3.29 4.52 -30.84
N PRO A 620 -3.80 5.75 -30.67
CA PRO A 620 -3.91 6.76 -31.74
C PRO A 620 -2.58 7.48 -32.06
N PHE A 621 -1.49 6.72 -32.23
CA PHE A 621 -0.16 7.29 -32.44
C PHE A 621 -0.02 7.97 -33.82
N GLU A 622 -0.57 7.36 -34.87
CA GLU A 622 -0.58 7.93 -36.23
C GLU A 622 -1.37 9.25 -36.25
N GLU A 623 -2.51 9.29 -35.55
CA GLU A 623 -3.38 10.45 -35.42
C GLU A 623 -2.72 11.61 -34.63
N SER A 624 -1.83 11.30 -33.67
CA SER A 624 -0.99 12.28 -32.96
C SER A 624 0.25 12.74 -33.75
N GLY A 625 0.54 12.09 -34.88
CA GLY A 625 1.77 12.31 -35.66
C GLY A 625 3.04 11.73 -35.03
N SER A 626 2.90 10.73 -34.15
CA SER A 626 4.00 9.92 -33.62
C SER A 626 4.40 8.83 -34.62
N SER A 627 5.66 8.40 -34.58
CA SER A 627 6.18 7.25 -35.33
C SER A 627 5.98 5.90 -34.60
N SER A 628 5.53 5.91 -33.34
CA SER A 628 5.52 4.73 -32.46
C SER A 628 4.26 4.63 -31.60
N ASN A 629 3.74 3.41 -31.45
CA ASN A 629 2.63 3.10 -30.55
C ASN A 629 2.99 3.18 -29.04
N LEU A 630 4.28 3.38 -28.72
CA LEU A 630 4.79 3.50 -27.34
C LEU A 630 4.65 4.94 -26.78
N TYR A 631 4.46 5.95 -27.64
CA TYR A 631 4.25 7.34 -27.21
C TYR A 631 3.34 8.07 -28.20
N TYR A 632 2.33 8.77 -27.69
CA TYR A 632 1.28 9.40 -28.49
C TYR A 632 0.50 10.43 -27.67
N SER A 633 -0.35 11.23 -28.31
CA SER A 633 -1.23 12.18 -27.61
C SER A 633 -2.65 12.17 -28.17
N PHE A 634 -3.60 12.71 -27.40
CA PHE A 634 -4.99 12.86 -27.82
C PHE A 634 -5.66 14.02 -27.09
N GLU A 635 -6.71 14.57 -27.70
CA GLU A 635 -7.56 15.59 -27.09
C GLU A 635 -8.95 15.02 -26.80
N VAL A 636 -9.50 15.32 -25.62
CA VAL A 636 -10.87 14.96 -25.23
C VAL A 636 -11.42 16.01 -24.26
N ALA A 637 -12.64 16.49 -24.49
CA ALA A 637 -13.36 17.42 -23.61
C ALA A 637 -12.59 18.66 -23.11
N GLY A 638 -11.65 19.22 -23.90
CA GLY A 638 -10.80 20.35 -23.46
C GLY A 638 -9.56 19.96 -22.65
N VAL A 639 -9.19 18.69 -22.67
CA VAL A 639 -7.97 18.13 -22.09
C VAL A 639 -7.07 17.66 -23.23
N HIS A 640 -5.79 18.00 -23.19
CA HIS A 640 -4.76 17.40 -24.04
C HIS A 640 -3.93 16.44 -23.18
N ILE A 641 -3.87 15.17 -23.56
CA ILE A 641 -3.18 14.11 -22.82
C ILE A 641 -2.02 13.59 -23.67
N ILE A 642 -0.82 13.57 -23.09
CA ILE A 642 0.40 13.03 -23.69
C ILE A 642 0.76 11.73 -22.96
N MET A 643 0.93 10.66 -23.71
CA MET A 643 1.39 9.36 -23.23
C MET A 643 2.84 9.21 -23.71
N LEU A 644 3.79 9.10 -22.78
CA LEU A 644 5.21 8.88 -23.06
C LEU A 644 5.58 7.43 -22.73
N GLY A 645 6.57 6.91 -23.47
CA GLY A 645 7.17 5.60 -23.25
C GLY A 645 8.43 5.75 -22.40
N SER A 646 8.42 5.16 -21.20
CA SER A 646 9.58 5.16 -20.30
C SER A 646 10.71 4.26 -20.79
N TYR A 647 10.38 3.24 -21.60
CA TYR A 647 11.34 2.27 -22.15
C TYR A 647 11.54 2.42 -23.67
N ALA A 648 10.98 3.48 -24.25
CA ALA A 648 11.35 3.99 -25.57
C ALA A 648 12.51 5.00 -25.43
N ASP A 649 13.40 5.09 -26.43
CA ASP A 649 14.49 6.08 -26.44
C ASP A 649 13.92 7.49 -26.19
N PHE A 650 14.50 8.22 -25.22
CA PHE A 650 14.01 9.53 -24.75
C PHE A 650 15.07 10.64 -24.74
N ASP A 651 16.29 10.37 -25.22
CA ASP A 651 17.36 11.39 -25.30
C ASP A 651 17.04 12.53 -26.29
N GLU A 652 17.81 13.62 -26.26
CA GLU A 652 17.56 14.82 -27.08
C GLU A 652 17.59 14.59 -28.61
N TYR A 653 18.13 13.45 -29.06
CA TYR A 653 18.21 13.04 -30.47
C TYR A 653 17.15 11.99 -30.85
N SER A 654 16.40 11.46 -29.89
CA SER A 654 15.37 10.45 -30.10
C SER A 654 14.16 10.99 -30.89
N ASP A 655 13.47 10.06 -31.56
CA ASP A 655 12.18 10.34 -32.23
C ASP A 655 11.12 10.78 -31.19
N GLN A 656 11.12 10.19 -29.99
CA GLN A 656 10.17 10.53 -28.92
C GLN A 656 10.36 11.98 -28.46
N TYR A 657 11.59 12.39 -28.17
CA TYR A 657 11.87 13.77 -27.74
C TYR A 657 11.55 14.79 -28.83
N SER A 658 11.88 14.45 -30.08
CA SER A 658 11.57 15.27 -31.25
C SER A 658 10.06 15.41 -31.47
N TRP A 659 9.31 14.32 -31.33
CA TRP A 659 7.85 14.32 -31.41
C TRP A 659 7.21 15.10 -30.25
N LEU A 660 7.60 14.84 -29.00
CA LEU A 660 7.08 15.53 -27.81
C LEU A 660 7.23 17.05 -27.95
N LYS A 661 8.41 17.51 -28.37
CA LYS A 661 8.67 18.93 -28.63
C LYS A 661 7.79 19.50 -29.74
N ALA A 662 7.56 18.74 -30.81
CA ALA A 662 6.67 19.14 -31.89
C ALA A 662 5.19 19.14 -31.46
N ASP A 663 4.79 18.28 -30.52
CA ASP A 663 3.42 18.14 -30.05
C ASP A 663 3.04 19.22 -29.02
N LEU A 664 3.90 19.49 -28.05
CA LEU A 664 3.75 20.60 -27.09
C LEU A 664 3.61 21.96 -27.79
N LEU A 665 4.20 22.14 -28.98
CA LEU A 665 4.05 23.35 -29.80
C LEU A 665 2.67 23.48 -30.47
N LYS A 666 1.87 22.41 -30.56
CA LYS A 666 0.50 22.41 -31.10
C LYS A 666 -0.56 22.77 -30.03
N VAL A 667 -0.23 22.66 -28.75
CA VAL A 667 -1.19 22.79 -27.63
C VAL A 667 -1.67 24.24 -27.49
N ASP A 668 -2.93 24.50 -27.86
CA ASP A 668 -3.60 25.77 -27.56
C ASP A 668 -4.37 25.67 -26.24
N ARG A 669 -3.80 26.23 -25.17
CA ARG A 669 -4.41 26.26 -23.83
C ARG A 669 -5.74 27.04 -23.74
N LYS A 670 -6.23 27.65 -24.83
CA LYS A 670 -7.62 28.15 -24.93
C LYS A 670 -8.62 27.08 -25.38
N ARG A 671 -8.18 26.12 -26.19
CA ARG A 671 -8.97 24.95 -26.63
C ARG A 671 -8.84 23.82 -25.63
N THR A 672 -7.61 23.51 -25.22
CA THR A 672 -7.27 22.49 -24.25
C THR A 672 -6.60 23.11 -23.02
N PRO A 673 -7.38 23.76 -22.12
CA PRO A 673 -6.83 24.40 -20.92
C PRO A 673 -6.09 23.44 -20.00
N TRP A 674 -6.42 22.15 -20.01
CA TRP A 674 -5.71 21.11 -19.25
C TRP A 674 -4.69 20.37 -20.12
N LEU A 675 -3.49 20.20 -19.56
CA LEU A 675 -2.40 19.42 -20.13
C LEU A 675 -1.95 18.35 -19.12
N LEU A 676 -2.28 17.09 -19.43
CA LEU A 676 -1.91 15.92 -18.63
C LEU A 676 -0.78 15.14 -19.32
N VAL A 677 0.10 14.51 -18.53
CA VAL A 677 1.12 13.59 -19.04
C VAL A 677 1.05 12.27 -18.29
N LEU A 678 1.13 11.14 -19.01
CA LEU A 678 1.28 9.80 -18.48
C LEU A 678 2.59 9.17 -18.95
N PHE A 679 3.23 8.40 -18.08
CA PHE A 679 4.32 7.47 -18.39
C PHE A 679 4.43 6.42 -17.28
N HIS A 680 5.22 5.36 -17.44
CA HIS A 680 5.26 4.30 -16.44
C HIS A 680 6.13 4.65 -15.22
N VAL A 681 7.40 5.01 -15.42
CA VAL A 681 8.38 5.14 -14.32
C VAL A 681 8.29 6.52 -13.62
N PRO A 682 7.93 6.60 -12.34
CA PRO A 682 7.71 7.87 -11.64
C PRO A 682 9.03 8.62 -11.37
N TRP A 683 9.12 9.87 -11.84
CA TRP A 683 10.27 10.76 -11.60
C TRP A 683 10.39 11.21 -10.12
N TYR A 684 9.26 11.43 -9.44
CA TYR A 684 9.20 11.89 -8.05
C TYR A 684 8.71 10.76 -7.15
N ASN A 685 9.64 9.88 -6.77
CA ASN A 685 9.39 8.68 -5.98
C ASN A 685 10.09 8.76 -4.60
N SER A 686 9.35 8.59 -3.50
CA SER A 686 9.89 8.49 -2.13
C SER A 686 9.81 7.08 -1.55
N ASN A 687 9.24 6.12 -2.27
CA ASN A 687 9.31 4.69 -1.95
C ASN A 687 10.74 4.17 -2.07
N GLU A 688 11.14 3.15 -1.30
CA GLU A 688 12.48 2.53 -1.46
C GLU A 688 12.58 1.66 -2.72
N ALA A 689 11.45 1.20 -3.28
CA ALA A 689 11.42 0.55 -4.58
C ALA A 689 11.69 1.55 -5.72
N HIS A 690 12.35 1.08 -6.78
CA HIS A 690 12.55 1.82 -8.04
C HIS A 690 13.19 3.21 -7.89
N GLN A 691 14.20 3.29 -7.03
CA GLN A 691 14.90 4.54 -6.73
C GLN A 691 15.94 4.90 -7.79
N GLY A 692 15.73 6.06 -8.42
CA GLY A 692 16.59 6.62 -9.46
C GLY A 692 16.31 6.14 -10.89
N GLU A 693 15.37 5.20 -11.08
CA GLU A 693 15.08 4.65 -12.42
C GLU A 693 14.50 5.71 -13.39
N GLY A 694 13.78 6.71 -12.87
CA GLY A 694 13.25 7.82 -13.67
C GLY A 694 14.18 9.03 -13.84
N ASP A 695 15.37 9.04 -13.21
CA ASP A 695 16.19 10.26 -13.08
C ASP A 695 16.71 10.78 -14.43
N GLU A 696 17.10 9.88 -15.35
CA GLU A 696 17.61 10.26 -16.68
C GLU A 696 16.51 10.85 -17.57
N MET A 697 15.34 10.21 -17.61
CA MET A 697 14.17 10.72 -18.36
C MET A 697 13.68 12.06 -17.79
N MET A 698 13.66 12.20 -16.46
CA MET A 698 13.35 13.47 -15.79
C MET A 698 14.33 14.56 -16.22
N ALA A 699 15.64 14.32 -16.13
CA ALA A 699 16.66 15.30 -16.46
C ALA A 699 16.55 15.81 -17.91
N THR A 700 16.14 14.96 -18.85
CA THR A 700 15.97 15.31 -20.27
C THR A 700 14.61 15.96 -20.57
N MET A 701 13.50 15.43 -20.04
CA MET A 701 12.14 15.83 -20.46
C MET A 701 11.41 16.78 -19.49
N GLU A 702 11.73 16.82 -18.20
CA GLU A 702 11.11 17.75 -17.23
C GLU A 702 11.19 19.22 -17.69
N PRO A 703 12.30 19.72 -18.27
CA PRO A 703 12.37 21.09 -18.77
C PRO A 703 11.36 21.41 -19.89
N LEU A 704 11.02 20.45 -20.75
CA LEU A 704 10.01 20.62 -21.79
C LEU A 704 8.59 20.68 -21.20
N LEU A 705 8.28 19.73 -20.31
CA LEU A 705 6.97 19.65 -19.65
C LEU A 705 6.71 20.89 -18.79
N TYR A 706 7.73 21.34 -18.05
CA TYR A 706 7.67 22.58 -17.27
C TYR A 706 7.51 23.83 -18.15
N ALA A 707 8.21 23.91 -19.29
CA ALA A 707 8.07 25.03 -20.22
C ALA A 707 6.68 25.11 -20.86
N ALA A 708 6.03 23.96 -21.11
CA ALA A 708 4.65 23.88 -21.58
C ALA A 708 3.59 24.10 -20.47
N GLY A 709 4.00 24.04 -19.20
CA GLY A 709 3.14 24.20 -18.04
C GLY A 709 2.18 23.02 -17.86
N VAL A 710 2.68 21.78 -17.92
CA VAL A 710 1.91 20.56 -17.58
C VAL A 710 1.26 20.70 -16.20
N ASP A 711 -0.01 20.31 -16.10
CA ASP A 711 -0.78 20.47 -14.87
C ASP A 711 -0.58 19.28 -13.92
N ILE A 712 -0.69 18.05 -14.46
CA ILE A 712 -0.60 16.79 -13.71
C ILE A 712 0.22 15.78 -14.52
N VAL A 713 1.06 15.02 -13.82
CA VAL A 713 1.80 13.85 -14.31
C VAL A 713 1.31 12.62 -13.55
N LEU A 714 0.95 11.56 -14.27
CA LEU A 714 0.43 10.30 -13.73
C LEU A 714 1.39 9.15 -14.11
N ALA A 715 1.78 8.34 -13.13
CA ALA A 715 2.74 7.24 -13.31
C ALA A 715 2.37 5.97 -12.52
N GLY A 716 2.90 4.83 -12.96
CA GLY A 716 2.69 3.51 -12.34
C GLY A 716 3.95 3.03 -11.62
N HIS A 717 4.35 1.79 -11.90
CA HIS A 717 5.64 1.12 -11.62
C HIS A 717 5.95 0.84 -10.15
N VAL A 718 5.78 1.83 -9.28
CA VAL A 718 5.90 1.66 -7.84
C VAL A 718 4.56 1.17 -7.32
N HIS A 719 4.53 -0.03 -6.75
CA HIS A 719 3.30 -0.67 -6.26
C HIS A 719 2.74 -0.06 -4.96
N ALA A 720 2.44 1.24 -5.01
CA ALA A 720 1.85 2.02 -3.94
C ALA A 720 1.32 3.35 -4.49
N TYR A 721 0.48 4.04 -3.72
CA TYR A 721 0.06 5.40 -4.03
C TYR A 721 1.07 6.42 -3.47
N GLU A 722 1.38 7.46 -4.25
CA GLU A 722 2.10 8.66 -3.79
C GLU A 722 1.67 9.89 -4.60
N ARG A 723 1.51 11.04 -3.93
CA ARG A 723 1.18 12.33 -4.54
C ARG A 723 2.11 13.43 -4.04
N SER A 724 2.69 14.19 -4.97
CA SER A 724 3.55 15.32 -4.69
C SER A 724 2.79 16.64 -4.52
N LYS A 725 3.51 17.67 -4.05
CA LYS A 725 3.19 19.09 -4.29
C LYS A 725 3.37 19.38 -5.79
N ARG A 726 3.06 20.60 -6.23
CA ARG A 726 3.61 21.08 -7.52
C ARG A 726 5.13 21.13 -7.42
N VAL A 727 5.83 20.43 -8.32
CA VAL A 727 7.29 20.23 -8.25
C VAL A 727 8.00 20.56 -9.57
N TYR A 728 9.26 20.97 -9.45
CA TYR A 728 10.20 21.12 -10.56
C TYR A 728 11.64 21.03 -10.04
N SER A 729 12.52 20.30 -10.71
CA SER A 729 13.95 20.17 -10.37
C SER A 729 14.20 19.79 -8.89
N GLY A 730 13.49 18.76 -8.41
CA GLY A 730 13.64 18.22 -7.06
C GLY A 730 13.01 19.04 -5.93
N LYS A 731 12.27 20.12 -6.24
CA LYS A 731 11.78 21.09 -5.24
C LYS A 731 10.33 21.49 -5.50
N SER A 732 9.63 21.90 -4.44
CA SER A 732 8.29 22.49 -4.58
C SER A 732 8.36 23.78 -5.38
N HIS A 733 7.53 23.89 -6.42
CA HIS A 733 7.52 25.03 -7.33
C HIS A 733 6.08 25.35 -7.79
N PRO A 734 5.58 26.60 -7.68
CA PRO A 734 4.16 26.91 -7.90
C PRO A 734 3.69 26.70 -9.35
N CYS A 735 4.59 26.74 -10.33
CA CYS A 735 4.30 26.41 -11.73
C CYS A 735 4.71 24.98 -12.12
N GLY A 736 5.11 24.16 -11.16
CA GLY A 736 5.41 22.75 -11.37
C GLY A 736 4.16 21.90 -11.60
N ALA A 737 4.33 20.73 -12.20
CA ALA A 737 3.25 19.74 -12.29
C ALA A 737 3.03 19.07 -10.93
N VAL A 738 1.82 18.58 -10.68
CA VAL A 738 1.56 17.61 -9.61
C VAL A 738 1.91 16.23 -10.14
N HIS A 739 2.81 15.50 -9.48
CA HIS A 739 3.11 14.11 -9.83
C HIS A 739 2.31 13.16 -8.93
N ILE A 740 1.70 12.17 -9.54
CA ILE A 740 0.91 11.12 -8.87
C ILE A 740 1.42 9.77 -9.36
N THR A 741 1.81 8.93 -8.40
CA THR A 741 2.11 7.51 -8.57
C THR A 741 0.86 6.73 -8.17
N ILE A 742 0.38 5.87 -9.08
CA ILE A 742 -0.86 5.09 -8.99
C ILE A 742 -0.61 3.67 -9.54
N GLY A 743 0.55 3.10 -9.19
CA GLY A 743 0.96 1.73 -9.57
C GLY A 743 0.34 0.64 -8.68
N ASP A 744 -0.77 0.93 -8.03
CA ASP A 744 -1.40 0.12 -7.02
C ASP A 744 -2.65 -0.65 -7.51
N GLY A 745 -2.74 -0.92 -8.82
CA GLY A 745 -3.89 -1.56 -9.45
C GLY A 745 -4.13 -3.03 -9.07
N GLY A 746 -3.20 -3.68 -8.37
CA GLY A 746 -3.43 -5.01 -7.77
C GLY A 746 -2.67 -6.18 -8.39
N ASN A 747 -1.51 -5.96 -8.98
CA ASN A 747 -0.70 -7.02 -9.60
C ASN A 747 -0.23 -8.13 -8.62
N ARG A 748 0.49 -9.10 -9.18
CA ARG A 748 0.90 -10.34 -8.49
C ARG A 748 2.16 -10.21 -7.62
N GLU A 749 2.89 -9.11 -7.72
CA GLU A 749 4.18 -8.92 -7.03
C GLU A 749 3.99 -8.35 -5.63
N GLY A 750 2.92 -7.58 -5.43
CA GLY A 750 2.52 -7.06 -4.12
C GLY A 750 2.96 -5.61 -3.88
N LEU A 751 2.58 -5.08 -2.72
CA LEU A 751 2.72 -3.67 -2.37
C LEU A 751 4.15 -3.29 -1.95
N ALA A 752 4.58 -2.11 -2.38
CA ALA A 752 5.86 -1.52 -2.03
C ALA A 752 5.75 -0.76 -0.69
N HIS A 753 5.94 -1.44 0.43
CA HIS A 753 5.63 -0.89 1.76
C HIS A 753 6.63 0.11 2.37
N ARG A 754 7.84 0.25 1.81
CA ARG A 754 8.92 1.04 2.44
C ARG A 754 9.09 2.39 1.78
N TYR A 755 9.22 3.44 2.58
CA TYR A 755 9.42 4.81 2.09
C TYR A 755 10.58 5.48 2.84
N LYS A 756 11.24 6.44 2.18
CA LYS A 756 12.25 7.31 2.78
C LYS A 756 11.68 8.04 4.00
N ASP A 757 12.39 7.97 5.11
CA ASP A 757 12.08 8.71 6.35
C ASP A 757 13.23 9.68 6.69
N PRO A 758 12.97 10.97 6.98
CA PRO A 758 11.67 11.65 6.94
C PRO A 758 11.07 11.75 5.52
N GLN A 759 9.75 11.95 5.46
CA GLN A 759 9.05 12.22 4.20
C GLN A 759 9.68 13.44 3.48
N PRO A 760 10.06 13.32 2.19
CA PRO A 760 10.57 14.46 1.44
C PRO A 760 9.55 15.59 1.39
N GLU A 761 9.98 16.84 1.53
CA GLU A 761 9.09 18.01 1.62
C GLU A 761 8.17 18.18 0.41
N TRP A 762 8.54 17.62 -0.74
CA TRP A 762 7.75 17.63 -1.96
C TRP A 762 6.66 16.54 -2.00
N SER A 763 6.73 15.50 -1.18
CA SER A 763 5.71 14.45 -1.06
C SER A 763 4.62 14.94 -0.10
N VAL A 764 3.35 14.88 -0.51
CA VAL A 764 2.21 15.32 0.30
C VAL A 764 1.54 14.14 0.99
N PHE A 765 1.26 13.08 0.22
CA PHE A 765 0.61 11.88 0.71
C PHE A 765 1.23 10.66 0.04
N ARG A 766 1.37 9.57 0.78
CA ARG A 766 1.91 8.30 0.28
C ARG A 766 1.40 7.15 1.12
N GLU A 767 0.86 6.11 0.48
CA GLU A 767 0.34 4.93 1.17
C GLU A 767 0.45 3.67 0.29
N ALA A 768 0.93 2.58 0.88
CA ALA A 768 0.96 1.26 0.25
C ALA A 768 -0.35 0.50 0.53
N SER A 769 -1.44 0.91 -0.12
CA SER A 769 -2.69 0.13 -0.34
C SER A 769 -2.83 -0.17 -1.82
N PHE A 770 -3.69 -1.14 -2.19
CA PHE A 770 -4.20 -1.27 -3.55
C PHE A 770 -5.44 -0.38 -3.75
N GLY A 771 -5.65 0.12 -4.95
CA GLY A 771 -6.73 1.07 -5.24
C GLY A 771 -6.75 1.57 -6.67
N HIS A 772 -7.49 2.66 -6.89
CA HIS A 772 -7.54 3.40 -8.14
C HIS A 772 -7.84 4.89 -7.90
N GLY A 773 -7.51 5.74 -8.86
CA GLY A 773 -7.84 7.16 -8.85
C GLY A 773 -9.06 7.53 -9.68
N GLU A 774 -9.77 8.58 -9.27
CA GLU A 774 -10.77 9.27 -10.08
C GLU A 774 -10.37 10.74 -10.27
N LEU A 775 -10.23 11.17 -11.53
CA LEU A 775 -9.93 12.54 -11.94
C LEU A 775 -11.14 13.15 -12.67
N LYS A 776 -11.90 14.00 -11.98
CA LYS A 776 -13.09 14.70 -12.50
C LYS A 776 -12.71 16.14 -12.86
N ILE A 777 -12.54 16.43 -14.14
CA ILE A 777 -12.23 17.78 -14.63
C ILE A 777 -13.54 18.52 -14.89
N VAL A 778 -13.77 19.62 -14.17
CA VAL A 778 -15.09 20.29 -14.10
C VAL A 778 -15.20 21.46 -15.07
N ASN A 779 -14.12 22.20 -15.29
CA ASN A 779 -14.06 23.36 -16.17
C ASN A 779 -12.60 23.68 -16.55
N SER A 780 -12.36 24.78 -17.25
CA SER A 780 -11.02 25.19 -17.70
C SER A 780 -10.01 25.53 -16.59
N THR A 781 -10.45 25.62 -15.33
CA THR A 781 -9.57 25.96 -14.19
C THR A 781 -9.55 24.88 -13.12
N HIS A 782 -10.66 24.19 -12.83
CA HIS A 782 -10.83 23.29 -11.68
C HIS A 782 -10.95 21.81 -12.06
N ALA A 783 -10.26 20.94 -11.31
CA ALA A 783 -10.27 19.49 -11.47
C ALA A 783 -10.06 18.79 -10.12
N PHE A 784 -10.88 17.77 -9.88
CA PHE A 784 -10.95 17.03 -8.64
C PHE A 784 -10.22 15.69 -8.78
N TRP A 785 -9.24 15.44 -7.91
CA TRP A 785 -8.56 14.14 -7.81
C TRP A 785 -8.94 13.46 -6.49
N SER A 786 -9.37 12.21 -6.58
CA SER A 786 -9.55 11.31 -5.44
C SER A 786 -8.84 9.98 -5.68
N TRP A 787 -8.47 9.28 -4.61
CA TRP A 787 -7.89 7.94 -4.64
C TRP A 787 -8.68 7.05 -3.69
N HIS A 788 -9.12 5.89 -4.18
CA HIS A 788 -10.04 4.98 -3.52
C HIS A 788 -9.33 3.66 -3.27
N ARG A 789 -9.22 3.25 -2.00
CA ARG A 789 -8.57 1.98 -1.63
C ARG A 789 -9.52 0.82 -1.84
N ASN A 790 -8.95 -0.36 -2.10
CA ASN A 790 -9.70 -1.61 -2.24
C ASN A 790 -10.14 -2.21 -0.89
N ASP A 791 -9.58 -1.75 0.22
CA ASP A 791 -9.92 -2.24 1.58
C ASP A 791 -11.14 -1.50 2.17
N ASP A 792 -11.58 -0.39 1.58
CA ASP A 792 -12.77 0.40 1.98
C ASP A 792 -14.07 -0.24 1.45
N ASP A 793 -14.28 -1.52 1.80
CA ASP A 793 -15.31 -2.42 1.25
C ASP A 793 -16.77 -1.93 1.48
N GLU A 794 -17.71 -2.38 0.63
CA GLU A 794 -19.10 -1.86 0.59
C GLU A 794 -19.87 -1.70 1.91
N PRO A 795 -19.72 -2.53 2.95
CA PRO A 795 -20.47 -2.37 4.19
C PRO A 795 -20.23 -1.03 4.90
N VAL A 796 -19.04 -0.43 4.74
CA VAL A 796 -18.72 0.90 5.28
C VAL A 796 -19.58 1.94 4.56
N ARG A 797 -19.56 1.93 3.22
CA ARG A 797 -20.37 2.83 2.39
C ARG A 797 -21.88 2.61 2.53
N GLU A 798 -22.34 1.36 2.67
CA GLU A 798 -23.75 1.01 2.92
C GLU A 798 -24.22 1.57 4.27
N PHE A 799 -23.33 1.66 5.26
CA PHE A 799 -23.63 2.24 6.58
C PHE A 799 -23.60 3.78 6.54
N GLU A 800 -22.57 4.37 5.93
CA GLU A 800 -22.42 5.82 5.78
C GLU A 800 -23.57 6.45 4.98
N THR A 801 -23.95 5.84 3.85
CA THR A 801 -25.06 6.31 2.99
C THR A 801 -26.45 5.87 3.45
N LEU A 802 -26.58 5.23 4.62
CA LEU A 802 -27.87 4.75 5.10
C LEU A 802 -28.74 5.89 5.64
N GLU A 803 -29.92 6.10 5.06
CA GLU A 803 -30.89 7.09 5.54
C GLU A 803 -32.29 6.50 5.74
N MET A 804 -33.07 7.16 6.60
CA MET A 804 -34.49 6.88 6.81
C MET A 804 -35.31 7.39 5.63
N ARG A 805 -36.13 6.51 5.04
CA ARG A 805 -36.92 6.84 3.85
C ARG A 805 -38.18 7.61 4.22
N SER A 806 -38.63 8.49 3.33
CA SER A 806 -39.91 9.20 3.50
C SER A 806 -41.08 8.22 3.63
N GLY A 807 -41.74 8.24 4.79
CA GLY A 807 -42.86 7.33 5.12
C GLY A 807 -42.47 5.98 5.75
N GLU A 808 -41.17 5.71 5.96
CA GLU A 808 -40.70 4.55 6.73
C GLU A 808 -41.06 4.70 8.22
N GLY A 809 -41.33 3.60 8.90
CA GLY A 809 -41.57 3.59 10.35
C GLY A 809 -40.26 3.40 11.14
N VAL A 810 -40.19 3.94 12.37
CA VAL A 810 -38.95 3.90 13.20
C VAL A 810 -38.38 2.47 13.33
N THR A 811 -39.24 1.47 13.53
CA THR A 811 -38.81 0.06 13.70
C THR A 811 -38.24 -0.57 12.42
N GLU A 812 -38.75 -0.18 11.25
CA GLU A 812 -38.26 -0.69 9.95
C GLU A 812 -36.87 -0.12 9.65
N TYR A 813 -36.70 1.18 9.89
CA TYR A 813 -35.43 1.88 9.73
C TYR A 813 -34.33 1.31 10.66
N PHE A 814 -34.63 1.14 11.96
CA PHE A 814 -33.69 0.51 12.91
C PHE A 814 -33.28 -0.91 12.48
N SER A 815 -34.20 -1.69 11.93
CA SER A 815 -33.92 -3.04 11.44
C SER A 815 -32.94 -3.05 10.26
N ARG A 816 -33.01 -2.04 9.37
CA ARG A 816 -32.01 -1.84 8.30
C ARG A 816 -30.65 -1.46 8.87
N VAL A 817 -30.59 -0.47 9.78
CA VAL A 817 -29.33 0.00 10.39
C VAL A 817 -28.62 -1.15 11.09
N MET A 818 -29.33 -1.90 11.93
CA MET A 818 -28.78 -3.06 12.63
C MET A 818 -28.37 -4.19 11.70
N THR A 819 -29.01 -4.35 10.54
CA THR A 819 -28.58 -5.32 9.53
C THR A 819 -27.20 -4.95 8.96
N VAL A 820 -26.98 -3.68 8.61
CA VAL A 820 -25.68 -3.22 8.07
C VAL A 820 -24.60 -3.22 9.17
N ALA A 821 -24.89 -2.68 10.35
CA ALA A 821 -23.96 -2.68 11.48
C ALA A 821 -23.52 -4.11 11.88
N ASN A 822 -24.43 -5.10 11.83
CA ASN A 822 -24.07 -6.50 12.09
C ASN A 822 -23.25 -7.13 10.95
N LYS A 823 -23.43 -6.74 9.67
CA LYS A 823 -22.50 -7.13 8.60
C LYS A 823 -21.09 -6.60 8.91
N MET A 824 -20.96 -5.32 9.24
CA MET A 824 -19.67 -4.70 9.59
C MET A 824 -18.98 -5.43 10.76
N ARG A 825 -19.72 -5.73 11.84
CA ARG A 825 -19.23 -6.54 12.98
C ARG A 825 -18.68 -7.92 12.54
N ILE A 826 -19.31 -8.58 11.58
CA ILE A 826 -18.88 -9.89 11.06
C ILE A 826 -17.57 -9.78 10.25
N TYR A 827 -17.34 -8.67 9.56
CA TYR A 827 -16.11 -8.41 8.81
C TYR A 827 -14.93 -7.92 9.67
N GLY A 828 -15.15 -7.68 10.97
CA GLY A 828 -14.12 -7.30 11.93
C GLY A 828 -14.12 -5.82 12.33
N GLU A 829 -15.08 -5.03 11.83
CA GLU A 829 -15.17 -3.61 12.16
C GLU A 829 -15.61 -3.35 13.61
N ASN A 830 -14.98 -2.34 14.23
CA ASN A 830 -15.31 -1.92 15.59
C ASN A 830 -16.58 -1.05 15.60
N MET A 831 -17.73 -1.72 15.54
CA MET A 831 -19.06 -1.14 15.60
C MET A 831 -19.65 -1.23 17.01
N GLN A 832 -19.26 -0.28 17.86
CA GLN A 832 -19.85 -0.05 19.18
C GLN A 832 -21.25 0.56 19.05
N ASP A 833 -22.09 0.42 20.08
CA ASP A 833 -23.49 0.87 20.02
C ASP A 833 -23.60 2.40 19.89
N VAL A 834 -22.65 3.18 20.43
CA VAL A 834 -22.52 4.63 20.22
C VAL A 834 -22.56 5.01 18.73
N LYS A 835 -21.70 4.38 17.89
CA LYS A 835 -21.67 4.63 16.43
C LYS A 835 -23.01 4.33 15.74
N VAL A 836 -23.78 3.38 16.27
CA VAL A 836 -25.10 3.02 15.74
C VAL A 836 -26.14 4.05 16.18
N VAL A 837 -26.08 4.50 17.43
CA VAL A 837 -26.94 5.56 17.99
C VAL A 837 -26.73 6.89 17.26
N GLU A 838 -25.48 7.32 17.10
CA GLU A 838 -25.10 8.52 16.33
C GLU A 838 -25.61 8.44 14.89
N LYS A 839 -25.30 7.33 14.18
CA LYS A 839 -25.73 7.17 12.78
C LYS A 839 -27.25 7.25 12.63
N ILE A 840 -28.01 6.69 13.57
CA ILE A 840 -29.47 6.78 13.58
C ILE A 840 -29.90 8.23 13.76
N LEU A 841 -29.47 8.91 14.83
CA LEU A 841 -29.86 10.29 15.13
C LEU A 841 -29.59 11.23 13.94
N CYS A 842 -28.41 11.13 13.33
CA CYS A 842 -27.98 11.95 12.20
C CYS A 842 -28.64 11.61 10.85
N SER A 843 -29.47 10.56 10.74
CA SER A 843 -30.10 10.19 9.45
C SER A 843 -31.57 9.74 9.55
N LEU A 844 -32.26 10.18 10.61
CA LEU A 844 -33.72 10.29 10.64
C LEU A 844 -34.20 11.41 9.70
N THR A 845 -35.44 11.31 9.21
CA THR A 845 -36.06 12.39 8.42
C THR A 845 -36.41 13.61 9.30
N ASP A 846 -36.52 14.80 8.68
CA ASP A 846 -36.88 16.09 9.32
C ASP A 846 -38.03 16.05 10.35
N LYS A 847 -38.99 15.14 10.16
CA LYS A 847 -40.08 14.84 11.10
C LYS A 847 -39.60 14.64 12.55
N PHE A 848 -38.39 14.13 12.76
CA PHE A 848 -37.83 13.80 14.07
C PHE A 848 -36.82 14.83 14.60
N ASN A 849 -36.55 15.94 13.90
CA ASN A 849 -35.50 16.91 14.31
C ASN A 849 -35.71 17.44 15.74
N TYR A 850 -36.94 17.69 16.15
CA TYR A 850 -37.26 18.09 17.54
C TYR A 850 -36.92 16.99 18.57
N ASP A 851 -37.11 15.72 18.18
CA ASP A 851 -36.86 14.57 19.04
C ASP A 851 -35.37 14.28 19.16
N VAL A 852 -34.62 14.46 18.06
CA VAL A 852 -33.15 14.39 18.01
C VAL A 852 -32.55 15.44 18.96
N CYS A 853 -32.85 16.72 18.79
CA CYS A 853 -32.37 17.77 19.69
C CYS A 853 -32.79 17.52 21.15
N SER A 854 -34.02 17.05 21.39
CA SER A 854 -34.47 16.73 22.75
C SER A 854 -33.74 15.53 23.37
N ILE A 855 -33.19 14.61 22.57
CA ILE A 855 -32.41 13.46 23.05
C ILE A 855 -30.97 13.89 23.31
N GLU A 856 -30.37 14.63 22.39
CA GLU A 856 -29.01 15.21 22.49
C GLU A 856 -28.88 16.15 23.69
N GLU A 857 -29.88 17.00 23.95
CA GLU A 857 -29.88 17.90 25.13
C GLU A 857 -30.09 17.18 26.48
N SER A 858 -30.67 15.97 26.49
CA SER A 858 -31.18 15.33 27.73
C SER A 858 -30.51 14.01 28.12
N LYS A 859 -29.73 13.39 27.23
CA LYS A 859 -29.04 12.13 27.48
C LYS A 859 -27.57 12.21 27.08
N ASP A 860 -26.74 11.47 27.80
CA ASP A 860 -25.36 11.22 27.42
C ASP A 860 -25.33 10.19 26.27
N ILE A 861 -24.89 10.62 25.09
CA ILE A 861 -24.87 9.79 23.86
C ILE A 861 -23.86 8.64 24.03
N ASP A 862 -22.73 8.88 24.71
CA ASP A 862 -21.68 7.86 24.96
C ASP A 862 -22.19 6.71 25.86
N ALA A 863 -23.28 6.93 26.59
CA ALA A 863 -23.91 5.97 27.49
C ALA A 863 -25.27 5.43 27.00
N LEU A 864 -25.80 5.93 25.88
CA LEU A 864 -27.13 5.59 25.38
C LEU A 864 -27.13 4.28 24.58
N THR A 865 -28.04 3.35 24.89
CA THR A 865 -28.17 2.11 24.11
C THR A 865 -29.13 2.25 22.93
N VAL A 866 -28.93 1.42 21.89
CA VAL A 866 -29.80 1.39 20.69
C VAL A 866 -31.27 1.10 21.06
N ASP A 867 -31.53 0.21 22.01
CA ASP A 867 -32.88 -0.16 22.46
C ASP A 867 -33.60 1.00 23.17
N GLU A 868 -32.88 1.79 23.96
CA GLU A 868 -33.41 2.99 24.64
C GLU A 868 -33.69 4.12 23.66
N LEU A 869 -32.85 4.29 22.63
CA LEU A 869 -33.10 5.23 21.54
C LEU A 869 -34.36 4.82 20.75
N GLN A 870 -34.45 3.55 20.33
CA GLN A 870 -35.59 3.02 19.58
C GLN A 870 -36.91 3.23 20.34
N SER A 871 -36.91 2.91 21.63
CA SER A 871 -38.07 3.08 22.51
C SER A 871 -38.50 4.55 22.64
N SER A 872 -37.54 5.49 22.64
CA SER A 872 -37.81 6.93 22.75
C SER A 872 -38.48 7.47 21.47
N LEU A 873 -37.94 7.11 20.30
CA LEU A 873 -38.44 7.58 19.00
C LEU A 873 -39.82 7.01 18.63
N ILE A 874 -40.10 5.74 18.98
CA ILE A 874 -41.44 5.13 18.77
C ILE A 874 -42.52 5.89 19.55
N VAL A 875 -42.23 6.33 20.78
CA VAL A 875 -43.18 7.11 21.60
C VAL A 875 -43.50 8.47 20.98
N HIS A 876 -42.54 9.08 20.26
CA HIS A 876 -42.74 10.35 19.58
C HIS A 876 -43.43 10.20 18.22
N GLU A 877 -43.12 9.15 17.45
CA GLU A 877 -43.85 8.79 16.23
C GLU A 877 -45.37 8.66 16.48
N GLN A 878 -45.76 8.06 17.61
CA GLN A 878 -47.17 7.95 18.03
C GLN A 878 -47.82 9.29 18.41
N LYS A 879 -47.05 10.29 18.87
CA LYS A 879 -47.55 11.65 19.15
C LYS A 879 -47.77 12.45 17.86
N PHE A 880 -46.86 12.36 16.89
CA PHE A 880 -46.96 13.09 15.62
C PHE A 880 -48.21 12.75 14.81
N GLN A 881 -48.64 11.48 14.82
CA GLN A 881 -49.90 11.05 14.18
C GLN A 881 -51.15 11.75 14.76
N ARG A 882 -51.02 12.46 15.90
CA ARG A 882 -52.10 13.22 16.55
C ARG A 882 -52.14 14.72 16.21
N CYS A 883 -51.14 15.26 15.50
CA CYS A 883 -50.97 16.72 15.31
C CYS A 883 -50.97 17.24 13.86
N ASN A 884 -51.07 16.38 12.83
CA ASN A 884 -51.13 16.79 11.41
C ASN A 884 -52.46 17.50 10.99
N GLY A 885 -53.07 18.27 11.89
CA GLY A 885 -54.38 18.90 11.68
C GLY A 885 -54.35 20.39 11.32
N GLU A 886 -53.30 21.12 11.68
CA GLU A 886 -53.28 22.59 11.66
C GLU A 886 -51.95 23.16 11.12
N GLU A 887 -51.98 24.41 10.62
CA GLU A 887 -50.85 25.23 10.13
C GLU A 887 -50.22 24.91 8.76
N GLN A 888 -51.00 25.13 7.70
CA GLN A 888 -50.49 25.97 6.60
C GLN A 888 -50.62 27.45 7.02
N VAL A 889 -49.62 28.33 6.78
CA VAL A 889 -49.81 29.75 6.34
C VAL A 889 -48.49 30.58 6.26
N LEU A 890 -48.31 31.24 5.10
CA LEU A 890 -47.50 32.45 4.79
C LEU A 890 -45.94 32.43 4.68
N LYS A 891 -45.44 33.48 3.99
CA LYS A 891 -44.24 33.55 3.12
C LYS A 891 -43.92 35.03 2.76
N VAL A 892 -42.73 35.34 2.16
CA VAL A 892 -42.39 36.46 1.20
C VAL A 892 -41.43 37.65 1.63
N THR A 893 -40.16 37.60 1.14
CA THR A 893 -39.22 38.61 0.49
C THR A 893 -38.86 40.02 1.10
N PHE A 894 -37.99 40.95 0.58
CA PHE A 894 -37.21 41.17 -0.71
C PHE A 894 -36.07 42.27 -0.62
N GLU A 895 -34.94 42.15 -1.39
CA GLU A 895 -34.00 43.19 -2.00
C GLU A 895 -33.33 44.33 -1.15
N GLY A 896 -32.26 45.09 -1.54
CA GLY A 896 -31.30 45.08 -2.68
C GLY A 896 -30.54 46.43 -2.99
N GLY A 897 -29.20 46.46 -3.19
CA GLY A 897 -28.40 47.55 -3.88
C GLY A 897 -27.12 48.26 -3.29
N ARG A 898 -25.89 47.82 -3.70
CA ARG A 898 -24.77 48.55 -4.41
C ARG A 898 -23.83 49.68 -3.81
N SER A 899 -22.50 49.42 -3.91
CA SER A 899 -21.41 50.19 -4.65
C SER A 899 -20.26 51.02 -3.98
N ARG A 900 -19.01 50.65 -4.39
CA ARG A 900 -17.81 51.45 -4.84
C ARG A 900 -17.01 52.41 -3.90
N GLY A 901 -15.66 52.28 -3.93
CA GLY A 901 -14.71 53.35 -3.55
C GLY A 901 -13.20 53.01 -3.75
N HIS A 902 -12.44 53.86 -4.47
CA HIS A 902 -11.08 53.60 -5.02
C HIS A 902 -9.95 54.36 -4.27
N GLY A 903 -8.70 53.87 -4.24
CA GLY A 903 -7.55 54.67 -3.75
C GLY A 903 -6.14 54.01 -3.79
N THR A 904 -5.22 54.57 -4.59
CA THR A 904 -3.80 54.13 -4.76
C THR A 904 -2.79 55.03 -4.01
N TYR A 905 -1.54 54.57 -3.73
CA TYR A 905 -0.29 55.35 -3.94
C TYR A 905 1.02 54.50 -3.92
N LYS A 906 2.19 55.11 -4.21
CA LYS A 906 3.45 54.49 -4.73
C LYS A 906 4.71 54.66 -3.85
N GLY A 907 5.73 53.78 -4.03
CA GLY A 907 7.18 54.08 -3.84
C GLY A 907 8.09 52.84 -3.64
N ARG A 908 8.89 52.35 -4.61
CA ARG A 908 10.25 52.76 -5.09
C ARG A 908 11.46 52.39 -4.19
N GLY A 909 12.39 51.50 -4.64
CA GLY A 909 13.81 51.54 -4.20
C GLY A 909 14.75 50.31 -4.36
N ARG A 910 15.33 50.06 -5.56
CA ARG A 910 16.69 49.49 -5.91
C ARG A 910 17.47 48.65 -4.84
N GLY A 911 17.96 47.41 -5.04
CA GLY A 911 18.48 46.71 -6.23
C GLY A 911 20.02 46.49 -6.20
N ARG A 912 20.52 45.24 -6.37
CA ARG A 912 21.87 44.84 -6.88
C ARG A 912 21.92 43.30 -7.10
N GLY A 913 22.67 42.79 -8.09
CA GLY A 913 22.65 41.36 -8.46
C GLY A 913 23.91 40.83 -9.20
N ARG A 914 23.77 39.65 -9.82
CA ARG A 914 24.68 38.88 -10.71
C ARG A 914 23.82 37.79 -11.38
N ALA A 915 24.03 37.32 -12.61
CA ALA A 915 24.81 37.78 -13.77
C ALA A 915 24.08 37.29 -15.06
N ASP A 916 24.25 37.96 -16.20
CA ASP A 916 23.29 37.88 -17.31
C ASP A 916 23.39 36.65 -18.24
N PHE A 917 22.23 36.06 -18.52
CA PHE A 917 21.97 35.27 -19.72
C PHE A 917 21.61 36.21 -20.88
N ASN A 918 22.16 35.99 -22.08
CA ASN A 918 21.92 36.90 -23.21
C ASN A 918 20.53 36.67 -23.84
N LYS A 919 19.57 37.52 -23.49
CA LYS A 919 18.18 37.45 -23.94
C LYS A 919 17.91 38.13 -25.30
N ALA A 920 18.93 38.63 -26.02
CA ALA A 920 18.74 39.45 -27.23
C ALA A 920 17.92 38.76 -28.35
N THR A 921 17.86 37.43 -28.36
CA THR A 921 17.08 36.61 -29.32
C THR A 921 15.80 36.03 -28.74
N VAL A 922 15.48 36.29 -27.46
CA VAL A 922 14.31 35.73 -26.77
C VAL A 922 13.09 36.62 -26.99
N GLU A 923 12.08 36.12 -27.70
CA GLU A 923 10.80 36.81 -27.90
C GLU A 923 9.85 36.58 -26.72
N CYS A 924 9.29 37.67 -26.18
CA CYS A 924 8.32 37.58 -25.09
C CYS A 924 6.93 37.18 -25.60
N TYR A 925 6.53 35.93 -25.33
CA TYR A 925 5.22 35.33 -25.66
C TYR A 925 3.95 36.07 -25.22
N ARG A 926 4.03 37.21 -24.51
CA ARG A 926 2.87 38.06 -24.17
C ARG A 926 2.81 39.38 -24.96
N CYS A 927 3.96 39.92 -25.41
CA CYS A 927 4.01 41.23 -26.08
C CYS A 927 4.81 41.23 -27.39
N HIS A 928 5.35 40.09 -27.83
CA HIS A 928 6.12 39.91 -29.06
C HIS A 928 7.35 40.84 -29.19
N GLN A 929 7.89 41.31 -28.07
CA GLN A 929 9.14 42.07 -28.02
C GLN A 929 10.30 41.18 -27.58
N LEU A 930 11.42 41.32 -28.27
CA LEU A 930 12.67 40.64 -27.93
C LEU A 930 13.27 41.17 -26.61
N GLY A 931 14.11 40.36 -25.96
CA GLY A 931 14.95 40.78 -24.83
C GLY A 931 14.49 40.37 -23.44
N HIS A 932 13.33 39.71 -23.28
CA HIS A 932 12.81 39.32 -21.97
C HIS A 932 11.85 38.12 -22.04
N PHE A 933 11.72 37.40 -20.92
CA PHE A 933 10.80 36.25 -20.81
C PHE A 933 9.38 36.68 -20.39
N ARG A 934 8.38 35.80 -20.60
CA ARG A 934 6.96 36.08 -20.26
C ARG A 934 6.74 36.47 -18.78
N TYR A 935 7.49 35.88 -17.84
CA TYR A 935 7.39 36.22 -16.41
C TYR A 935 7.98 37.60 -16.07
N GLU A 936 8.71 38.21 -16.99
CA GLU A 936 9.30 39.55 -16.90
C GLU A 936 8.45 40.60 -17.66
N CYS A 937 7.34 40.17 -18.29
CA CYS A 937 6.54 41.01 -19.16
C CYS A 937 5.81 42.11 -18.37
N PRO A 938 6.01 43.41 -18.66
CA PRO A 938 5.44 44.50 -17.88
C PRO A 938 3.91 44.59 -17.87
N SER A 939 3.21 43.94 -18.80
CA SER A 939 1.73 43.88 -18.89
C SER A 939 1.13 42.76 -18.00
N GLY A 940 1.61 42.67 -16.76
CA GLY A 940 1.42 41.53 -15.85
C GLY A 940 0.14 41.50 -15.01
N ASN A 941 -1.01 41.05 -15.55
CA ASN A 941 -1.99 40.32 -14.72
C ASN A 941 -1.62 38.82 -14.66
N LYS A 942 -1.78 38.23 -13.47
CA LYS A 942 -1.30 36.89 -13.07
C LYS A 942 -2.48 35.97 -12.74
N GLU A 943 -2.75 34.99 -13.59
CA GLU A 943 -3.61 33.84 -13.25
C GLU A 943 -2.98 32.59 -13.88
N ALA A 944 -3.03 31.48 -13.15
CA ALA A 944 -2.67 30.13 -13.57
C ALA A 944 -3.82 29.20 -13.13
N ASN A 945 -4.06 28.11 -13.85
CA ASN A 945 -5.22 27.25 -13.60
C ASN A 945 -5.13 26.60 -12.20
N TYR A 946 -6.26 26.59 -11.49
CA TYR A 946 -6.34 26.27 -10.08
C TYR A 946 -7.18 25.01 -9.85
N ALA A 947 -6.53 23.87 -9.63
CA ALA A 947 -7.20 22.65 -9.18
C ALA A 947 -7.65 22.83 -7.72
N GLU A 948 -8.84 23.39 -7.52
CA GLU A 948 -9.65 23.24 -6.31
C GLU A 948 -10.17 21.80 -6.26
N LEU A 949 -10.46 21.27 -5.06
CA LEU A 949 -10.98 19.91 -4.81
C LEU A 949 -12.46 19.97 -4.43
N ASP A 950 -13.21 18.89 -4.66
CA ASP A 950 -14.64 18.82 -4.34
C ASP A 950 -14.80 18.61 -2.83
N GLU A 951 -14.72 19.69 -2.06
CA GLU A 951 -15.13 19.74 -0.65
C GLU A 951 -16.68 19.73 -0.51
N GLU A 952 -17.43 19.33 -1.55
CA GLU A 952 -18.86 18.97 -1.45
C GLU A 952 -19.10 17.44 -1.34
N GLU A 953 -18.09 16.71 -0.85
CA GLU A 953 -18.32 15.71 0.21
C GLU A 953 -17.62 16.10 1.54
N GLU A 954 -17.36 17.40 1.78
CA GLU A 954 -17.19 17.95 3.13
C GLU A 954 -18.50 18.58 3.63
N MET A 955 -19.39 17.74 4.15
CA MET A 955 -20.06 18.12 5.40
C MET A 955 -19.79 17.08 6.49
N LEU A 956 -19.22 17.59 7.58
CA LEU A 956 -19.03 16.94 8.88
C LEU A 956 -17.99 15.81 8.96
N LEU A 957 -16.71 16.25 8.96
CA LEU A 957 -15.89 16.00 10.15
C LEU A 957 -15.33 17.29 10.75
N MET A 958 -16.19 18.31 10.84
CA MET A 958 -16.12 19.22 11.99
C MET A 958 -16.36 18.37 13.24
N SER A 959 -15.31 18.10 14.01
CA SER A 959 -15.47 17.78 15.43
C SER A 959 -15.90 19.05 16.15
N TYR A 960 -17.15 19.46 15.95
CA TYR A 960 -17.83 20.34 16.87
C TYR A 960 -18.06 19.55 18.15
N VAL A 961 -17.18 19.74 19.12
CA VAL A 961 -17.62 19.63 20.51
C VAL A 961 -18.60 20.77 20.71
N GLU A 962 -19.84 20.42 21.01
CA GLU A 962 -20.85 21.40 21.38
C GLU A 962 -20.39 22.19 22.62
N LEU A 963 -20.17 23.48 22.43
CA LEU A 963 -20.09 24.44 23.52
C LEU A 963 -21.26 25.42 23.43
N TYR A 964 -22.48 24.92 23.68
CA TYR A 964 -23.60 25.78 24.01
C TYR A 964 -23.80 25.97 25.51
N LYS A 965 -23.04 26.95 26.03
CA LYS A 965 -23.60 28.02 26.88
C LYS A 965 -22.69 29.25 26.97
N ALA A 966 -22.53 29.93 25.83
CA ALA A 966 -22.42 31.39 25.84
C ALA A 966 -23.81 31.98 25.50
N ARG A 967 -24.19 33.08 26.16
CA ARG A 967 -25.54 33.64 26.06
C ARG A 967 -25.70 34.50 24.81
N ARG A 968 -26.95 34.58 24.32
CA ARG A 968 -27.43 35.57 23.34
C ARG A 968 -26.91 36.98 23.62
N GLU A 969 -25.91 37.40 22.85
CA GLU A 969 -25.70 38.78 22.41
C GLU A 969 -25.46 38.78 20.89
N ASP A 970 -26.20 37.93 20.17
CA ASP A 970 -26.33 37.94 18.72
C ASP A 970 -27.10 39.17 18.24
N ALA A 971 -26.47 39.98 17.41
CA ALA A 971 -27.15 40.89 16.49
C ALA A 971 -26.40 40.87 15.15
N TRP A 972 -27.00 40.19 14.17
CA TRP A 972 -26.47 40.09 12.81
C TRP A 972 -27.05 41.22 11.97
N PHE A 973 -26.20 41.97 11.28
CA PHE A 973 -26.63 43.08 10.44
C PHE A 973 -26.62 42.65 8.97
N LEU A 974 -27.72 42.97 8.27
CA LEU A 974 -27.96 42.55 6.89
C LEU A 974 -27.69 43.71 5.94
N ASP A 975 -26.76 43.50 4.99
CA ASP A 975 -26.60 44.43 3.86
C ASP A 975 -27.78 44.23 2.90
N SER A 976 -28.69 45.21 2.82
CA SER A 976 -29.81 45.21 1.86
C SER A 976 -29.31 45.54 0.44
N GLY A 977 -28.20 44.90 0.01
CA GLY A 977 -27.21 45.45 -0.94
C GLY A 977 -26.98 44.68 -2.25
N CYS A 978 -27.72 43.61 -2.55
CA CYS A 978 -27.52 42.74 -3.73
C CYS A 978 -26.20 41.94 -3.76
N SER A 979 -25.76 41.44 -2.61
CA SER A 979 -24.84 40.29 -2.50
C SER A 979 -25.18 39.48 -1.25
N ASN A 980 -25.15 38.15 -1.34
CA ASN A 980 -25.52 37.23 -0.24
C ASN A 980 -24.43 37.15 0.84
N HIS A 981 -24.11 38.28 1.48
CA HIS A 981 -23.16 38.34 2.59
C HIS A 981 -23.90 38.72 3.88
N MET A 982 -23.71 37.91 4.92
CA MET A 982 -24.09 38.23 6.29
C MET A 982 -22.82 38.64 7.06
N CYS A 983 -22.87 39.72 7.84
CA CYS A 983 -21.71 40.19 8.58
C CYS A 983 -22.07 40.42 10.06
N GLY A 984 -21.31 39.78 10.96
CA GLY A 984 -21.39 40.03 12.40
C GLY A 984 -20.60 41.27 12.86
N ASP A 985 -19.89 41.96 11.96
CA ASP A 985 -19.09 43.14 12.27
C ASP A 985 -19.72 44.42 11.73
N ARG A 986 -20.30 45.20 12.65
CA ARG A 986 -20.88 46.52 12.42
C ARG A 986 -19.93 47.50 11.72
N THR A 987 -18.61 47.37 11.91
CA THR A 987 -17.62 48.33 11.38
C THR A 987 -17.34 48.16 9.89
N MET A 988 -17.80 47.06 9.28
CA MET A 988 -17.67 46.83 7.83
C MET A 988 -18.77 47.53 7.01
N PHE A 989 -19.79 48.09 7.66
CA PHE A 989 -20.84 48.87 7.01
C PHE A 989 -20.44 50.35 6.93
N ASN A 990 -20.45 50.92 5.72
CA ASN A 990 -20.14 52.34 5.49
C ASN A 990 -21.25 53.28 6.00
N GLU A 991 -22.51 52.84 5.90
CA GLU A 991 -23.70 53.38 6.57
C GLU A 991 -24.56 52.20 7.03
N LEU A 992 -25.31 52.37 8.13
CA LEU A 992 -26.20 51.37 8.71
C LEU A 992 -27.43 52.10 9.27
N ASP A 993 -28.63 51.86 8.72
CA ASP A 993 -29.88 52.41 9.24
C ASP A 993 -30.51 51.43 10.24
N GLU A 994 -30.59 51.85 11.51
CA GLU A 994 -31.10 51.05 12.63
C GLU A 994 -32.61 51.28 12.90
N LYS A 995 -33.34 51.93 12.00
CA LYS A 995 -34.75 52.33 12.21
C LYS A 995 -35.81 51.30 11.78
N PHE A 996 -35.42 50.05 11.58
CA PHE A 996 -36.33 48.94 11.27
C PHE A 996 -36.80 48.20 12.54
#